data_AF-A0A9X0CGW8-F1
#
_entry.id   AF-A0A9X0CGW8-F1
#
_cell.length_a   1.000
_cell.length_b   1.000
_cell.length_c   1.000
_cell.angle_alpha   90.00
_cell.angle_beta   90.00
_cell.angle_gamma   90.00
#
_symmetry.space_group_name_H-M   'P 1'
#
loop_
_entity.id
_entity.type
_entity.pdbx_description
1 polymer ?
#
loop_
_entity_poly.entity_id
_entity_poly.type
_entity_poly.pdbx_seq_one_letter_code
_entity_poly.pdbx_strand_id
1 'polypeptide(L)'
;MGEDERGHEEVFEDEGIQVSYEAKMPMEYEQDKFDQVLEEIKTKARSNCNTRYISRICPTIYGLRQRKGMTNGDYVYIISTLSDIYQHQELDYWWTGISGKINKAEAEKAWHSVLTLVPRPYNVTKYETFEQRMIEIPNEFPFQDNETQENVVHYAAYLYDAVYLYALALNKTFTNGQDPRNGTAVFNNMRRTQFESITGFQVHVDDNGDVEFNMTLLEYVETESGKHEMKTVGEFKLNQTGTNQILELMPGINITWSEDGQRTSPPADGPSCGFMNELCPTPGPTPSPSPSQPSNSKVENIAAAAVVSSLIVACTVLVLFYCRKHTFEKELASQIWKVNYRDIVIRSAMGIGMSRLSNMSEISVTNRPQTGITLGTYKIREVHHPNLTRFFGACVEAPNICILTEYCSRGTLQEINLNEEIKLDNIFIHSFILEIATGMEYLHSVDIKFHGHLTSSNCVVDSRWILKITDHGLREFKSHNEQLSVRRRNYLADYSKLLWTAPEILHQKPSNRYRGSLKGDVYSFGIIVYELETRNLPFNDCHLESEEIIGRVLAGTSPPFRPPLPANVANEDLHLVMKMCWKEIPEERPDFWEIRKLLKKLHGGKNNLVDKIIYMLEEHSLNLENLSRNERNSGLKRRRGQRNCFTTCCQRVLLISLKSGRPVKAENFDEVTVFFSDIVGFTALSSESTPLQIVTLLNDLYTTFDAIIHGCDVYKVETIGDAYMVVSGLPIRNGHQHAKEIADMALHLLQSVQKFKIQHRPDEKLKLRIGIHSGPVCAGVVGLKMPRYCLFGDTVNTASRMESNGEALKIHMSGATKDYLKRFGGYVMHERGSIDIKGKGTLVTYWLQGRISADQSLKVFITPDARS
;
A
#
# COMPACT_ATOMS: atom_id res chain seq x y z
N MET A 1 8.50 14.85 -6.53
CA MET A 1 8.80 15.48 -7.82
C MET A 1 8.50 14.46 -8.89
N GLY A 2 7.74 14.88 -9.91
CA GLY A 2 7.07 14.00 -10.87
C GLY A 2 8.04 13.13 -11.66
N GLU A 3 7.49 12.02 -12.16
CA GLU A 3 8.06 11.27 -13.27
C GLU A 3 8.32 12.26 -14.42
N ASP A 4 9.58 12.41 -14.83
CA ASP A 4 9.87 12.90 -16.16
C ASP A 4 9.62 11.71 -17.09
N GLU A 5 8.54 11.78 -17.86
CA GLU A 5 8.14 10.77 -18.85
C GLU A 5 9.04 10.79 -20.11
N ARG A 6 10.11 11.62 -20.13
CA ARG A 6 11.13 11.60 -21.17
C ARG A 6 12.27 10.65 -20.81
N GLY A 7 12.59 9.72 -21.71
CA GLY A 7 13.73 8.82 -21.55
C GLY A 7 15.04 9.62 -21.52
N HIS A 8 16.03 9.21 -20.72
CA HIS A 8 17.35 9.85 -20.70
C HIS A 8 17.99 9.89 -22.10
N GLU A 9 17.70 8.88 -22.93
CA GLU A 9 18.06 8.80 -24.35
C GLU A 9 17.59 10.03 -25.17
N GLU A 10 16.34 10.46 -25.02
CA GLU A 10 15.78 11.59 -25.79
C GLU A 10 16.53 12.91 -25.49
N VAL A 11 16.95 13.13 -24.23
CA VAL A 11 17.68 14.34 -23.83
C VAL A 11 19.10 14.36 -24.42
N PHE A 12 19.77 13.21 -24.50
CA PHE A 12 21.10 13.13 -25.12
C PHE A 12 21.01 13.24 -26.65
N GLU A 13 19.98 12.66 -27.27
CA GLU A 13 19.76 12.73 -28.72
C GLU A 13 19.42 14.15 -29.19
N ASP A 14 18.63 14.91 -28.41
CA ASP A 14 18.33 16.32 -28.68
C ASP A 14 19.59 17.21 -28.71
N GLU A 15 20.62 16.84 -27.93
CA GLU A 15 21.94 17.48 -27.90
C GLU A 15 22.94 16.87 -28.91
N GLY A 16 22.47 15.98 -29.80
CA GLY A 16 23.28 15.34 -30.83
C GLY A 16 24.23 14.25 -30.32
N ILE A 17 24.01 13.72 -29.11
CA ILE A 17 24.79 12.64 -28.50
C ILE A 17 24.05 11.32 -28.70
N GLN A 18 24.64 10.42 -29.49
CA GLN A 18 24.06 9.08 -29.72
C GLN A 18 24.25 8.18 -28.49
N VAL A 19 23.14 7.69 -27.92
CA VAL A 19 23.16 6.70 -26.85
C VAL A 19 23.10 5.29 -27.44
N SER A 20 24.18 4.51 -27.31
CA SER A 20 24.24 3.16 -27.89
C SER A 20 23.67 2.06 -26.98
N TYR A 21 23.60 2.31 -25.67
CA TYR A 21 23.16 1.33 -24.68
C TYR A 21 22.82 2.00 -23.34
N GLU A 22 21.59 1.82 -22.87
CA GLU A 22 21.15 2.20 -21.52
C GLU A 22 20.86 0.95 -20.69
N ALA A 23 21.41 0.87 -19.48
CA ALA A 23 21.18 -0.25 -18.57
C ALA A 23 21.15 0.18 -17.10
N LYS A 24 20.23 -0.44 -16.34
CA LYS A 24 20.22 -0.33 -14.88
C LYS A 24 21.25 -1.30 -14.29
N MET A 25 22.21 -0.78 -13.54
CA MET A 25 23.24 -1.60 -12.90
C MET A 25 22.61 -2.53 -11.85
N PRO A 26 22.82 -3.86 -11.94
CA PRO A 26 22.31 -4.81 -10.96
C PRO A 26 23.05 -4.71 -9.63
N MET A 27 22.44 -5.22 -8.56
CA MET A 27 23.00 -5.17 -7.20
C MET A 27 24.22 -6.11 -7.07
N GLU A 28 25.14 -5.82 -6.14
CA GLU A 28 26.41 -6.55 -5.97
C GLU A 28 26.27 -8.08 -5.78
N TYR A 29 25.15 -8.57 -5.25
CA TYR A 29 24.89 -10.01 -5.08
C TYR A 29 24.47 -10.72 -6.39
N GLU A 30 24.10 -9.98 -7.45
CA GLU A 30 23.70 -10.49 -8.75
C GLU A 30 24.88 -10.51 -9.75
N GLN A 31 25.98 -11.13 -9.34
CA GLN A 31 27.27 -11.06 -10.04
C GLN A 31 27.21 -11.51 -11.52
N ASP A 32 26.43 -12.56 -11.83
CA ASP A 32 26.26 -13.04 -13.21
C ASP A 32 25.60 -11.98 -14.13
N LYS A 33 24.59 -11.27 -13.62
CA LYS A 33 23.91 -10.19 -14.36
C LYS A 33 24.84 -9.00 -14.53
N PHE A 34 25.63 -8.70 -13.49
CA PHE A 34 26.60 -7.62 -13.52
C PHE A 34 27.68 -7.86 -14.58
N ASP A 35 28.24 -9.07 -14.61
CA ASP A 35 29.22 -9.47 -15.62
C ASP A 35 28.63 -9.44 -17.03
N GLN A 36 27.38 -9.86 -17.21
CA GLN A 36 26.69 -9.76 -18.50
C GLN A 36 26.57 -8.30 -18.97
N VAL A 37 26.13 -7.39 -18.11
CA VAL A 37 25.99 -5.97 -18.45
C VAL A 37 27.34 -5.35 -18.82
N LEU A 38 28.42 -5.70 -18.11
CA LEU A 38 29.76 -5.21 -18.46
C LEU A 38 30.27 -5.74 -19.80
N GLU A 39 30.00 -7.01 -20.15
CA GLU A 39 30.36 -7.54 -21.47
C GLU A 39 29.57 -6.85 -22.59
N GLU A 40 28.29 -6.56 -22.37
CA GLU A 40 27.49 -5.82 -23.34
C GLU A 40 28.04 -4.40 -23.54
N ILE A 41 28.35 -3.68 -22.47
CA ILE A 41 29.00 -2.36 -22.52
C ILE A 41 30.33 -2.44 -23.29
N LYS A 42 31.14 -3.48 -23.02
CA LYS A 42 32.44 -3.68 -23.67
C LYS A 42 32.32 -3.77 -25.19
N THR A 43 31.22 -4.31 -25.70
CA THR A 43 30.95 -4.47 -27.15
C THR A 43 30.20 -3.31 -27.79
N LYS A 44 29.59 -2.40 -27.00
CA LYS A 44 28.67 -1.36 -27.52
C LYS A 44 29.13 0.08 -27.26
N ALA A 45 30.02 0.32 -26.30
CA ALA A 45 30.40 1.68 -25.90
C ALA A 45 31.87 1.81 -25.46
N ARG A 46 32.39 3.04 -25.54
CA ARG A 46 33.71 3.46 -25.04
C ARG A 46 33.60 4.61 -24.04
N SER A 47 32.70 5.57 -24.28
CA SER A 47 32.31 6.60 -23.32
C SER A 47 31.16 6.11 -22.44
N ASN A 48 31.34 6.14 -21.12
CA ASN A 48 30.38 5.65 -20.15
C ASN A 48 30.03 6.75 -19.15
N CYS A 49 28.77 7.21 -19.17
CA CYS A 49 28.26 8.19 -18.21
C CYS A 49 27.41 7.48 -17.14
N ASN A 50 27.73 7.76 -15.89
CA ASN A 50 27.11 7.14 -14.73
C ASN A 50 26.27 8.20 -13.99
N THR A 51 24.95 8.15 -14.15
CA THR A 51 24.01 9.12 -13.57
C THR A 51 23.30 8.52 -12.34
N ARG A 52 23.40 9.19 -11.17
CA ARG A 52 22.64 8.98 -9.89
C ARG A 52 23.22 7.98 -8.86
N TYR A 53 23.32 8.41 -7.59
CA TYR A 53 23.63 7.66 -6.35
C TYR A 53 24.46 6.36 -6.50
N ILE A 54 25.79 6.49 -6.56
CA ILE A 54 26.69 5.35 -6.84
C ILE A 54 27.76 5.15 -5.73
N SER A 55 27.84 6.02 -4.72
CA SER A 55 28.99 6.02 -3.77
C SER A 55 29.29 4.67 -3.14
N ARG A 56 28.27 3.88 -2.77
CA ARG A 56 28.45 2.56 -2.12
C ARG A 56 28.80 1.39 -3.05
N ILE A 57 28.52 1.48 -4.35
CA ILE A 57 28.72 0.37 -5.31
C ILE A 57 29.86 0.69 -6.28
N CYS A 58 30.20 1.98 -6.43
CA CYS A 58 31.29 2.50 -7.25
C CYS A 58 32.58 1.65 -7.17
N PRO A 59 33.20 1.41 -5.99
CA PRO A 59 34.44 0.65 -5.91
C PRO A 59 34.34 -0.74 -6.54
N THR A 60 33.19 -1.38 -6.36
CA THR A 60 32.93 -2.71 -6.90
C THR A 60 32.79 -2.68 -8.42
N ILE A 61 32.09 -1.67 -8.96
CA ILE A 61 31.94 -1.50 -10.42
C ILE A 61 33.29 -1.32 -11.10
N TYR A 62 34.11 -0.40 -10.57
CA TYR A 62 35.37 -0.02 -11.19
C TYR A 62 36.46 -1.09 -10.98
N GLY A 63 36.48 -1.77 -9.83
CA GLY A 63 37.34 -2.94 -9.63
C GLY A 63 37.03 -4.09 -10.60
N LEU A 64 35.75 -4.34 -10.92
CA LEU A 64 35.38 -5.35 -11.93
C LEU A 64 35.70 -4.92 -13.36
N ARG A 65 35.56 -3.63 -13.68
CA ARG A 65 35.97 -3.06 -14.98
C ARG A 65 37.48 -3.22 -15.20
N GLN A 66 38.30 -3.00 -14.17
CA GLN A 66 39.72 -3.27 -14.23
C GLN A 66 40.01 -4.74 -14.56
N ARG A 67 39.40 -5.71 -13.85
CA ARG A 67 39.62 -7.14 -14.11
C ARG A 67 39.25 -7.57 -15.53
N LYS A 68 38.31 -6.85 -16.18
CA LYS A 68 37.92 -7.07 -17.58
C LYS A 68 38.76 -6.30 -18.60
N GLY A 69 39.79 -5.58 -18.15
CA GLY A 69 40.71 -4.80 -18.98
C GLY A 69 40.09 -3.52 -19.55
N MET A 70 39.05 -2.98 -18.90
CA MET A 70 38.33 -1.79 -19.38
C MET A 70 38.90 -0.47 -18.82
N THR A 71 40.04 -0.52 -18.13
CA THR A 71 40.76 0.64 -17.56
C THR A 71 42.10 0.91 -18.27
N ASN A 72 42.33 0.23 -19.39
CA ASN A 72 43.54 0.31 -20.22
C ASN A 72 43.67 1.63 -21.02
N GLY A 73 42.73 2.56 -20.84
CA GLY A 73 42.66 3.83 -21.54
C GLY A 73 41.86 3.86 -22.83
N ASP A 74 41.22 2.74 -23.23
CA ASP A 74 40.28 2.75 -24.35
C ASP A 74 38.87 3.21 -23.94
N TYR A 75 38.59 3.28 -22.64
CA TYR A 75 37.28 3.66 -22.10
C TYR A 75 37.39 4.93 -21.26
N VAL A 76 36.36 5.77 -21.32
CA VAL A 76 36.19 6.94 -20.44
C VAL A 76 35.01 6.70 -19.52
N TYR A 77 35.19 7.07 -18.26
CA TYR A 77 34.12 7.03 -17.27
C TYR A 77 33.89 8.42 -16.69
N ILE A 78 32.65 8.90 -16.81
CA ILE A 78 32.22 10.17 -16.21
C ILE A 78 31.19 9.85 -15.12
N ILE A 79 31.46 10.28 -13.90
CA ILE A 79 30.54 10.19 -12.77
C ILE A 79 30.03 11.59 -12.45
N SER A 80 28.72 11.78 -12.38
CA SER A 80 28.13 13.01 -11.85
C SER A 80 27.66 12.78 -10.41
N THR A 81 28.09 13.63 -9.49
CA THR A 81 27.59 13.63 -8.11
C THR A 81 27.21 15.04 -7.67
N LEU A 82 26.04 15.14 -7.05
CA LEU A 82 25.50 16.40 -6.54
C LEU A 82 25.77 16.55 -5.02
N SER A 83 25.94 15.45 -4.29
CA SER A 83 25.73 15.40 -2.83
C SER A 83 26.94 15.02 -1.97
N ASP A 84 28.03 14.51 -2.54
CA ASP A 84 28.89 13.58 -1.79
C ASP A 84 30.39 13.89 -1.72
N ILE A 85 30.85 15.06 -2.17
CA ILE A 85 32.28 15.41 -2.07
C ILE A 85 32.40 16.72 -1.30
N TYR A 86 32.32 16.61 0.03
CA TYR A 86 32.58 17.71 0.93
C TYR A 86 33.95 17.55 1.61
N GLN A 87 34.65 18.68 1.72
CA GLN A 87 36.08 18.92 2.00
C GLN A 87 36.68 18.37 3.31
N HIS A 88 35.96 17.53 4.05
CA HIS A 88 36.47 16.87 5.27
C HIS A 88 36.31 15.35 5.30
N GLN A 89 35.75 14.74 4.27
CA GLN A 89 35.80 13.29 4.17
C GLN A 89 37.16 12.88 3.62
N GLU A 90 37.93 12.16 4.45
CA GLU A 90 39.01 11.31 3.96
C GLU A 90 38.53 10.55 2.72
N LEU A 91 39.40 10.38 1.72
CA LEU A 91 39.12 9.63 0.49
C LEU A 91 38.51 8.23 0.74
N ASP A 92 38.59 7.75 1.98
CA ASP A 92 37.86 6.61 2.54
C ASP A 92 36.35 6.62 2.29
N TYR A 93 35.70 7.78 2.09
CA TYR A 93 34.30 7.81 1.65
C TYR A 93 34.08 7.06 0.31
N TRP A 94 34.97 7.27 -0.67
CA TRP A 94 34.90 6.55 -1.94
C TRP A 94 35.12 5.05 -1.78
N TRP A 95 35.78 4.62 -0.70
CA TRP A 95 36.05 3.22 -0.40
C TRP A 95 34.97 2.60 0.51
N THR A 96 33.93 3.36 0.91
CA THR A 96 32.82 2.82 1.69
C THR A 96 31.98 1.86 0.85
N GLY A 97 31.83 0.62 1.30
CA GLY A 97 31.07 -0.42 0.58
C GLY A 97 31.90 -1.43 -0.19
N ILE A 98 33.24 -1.38 -0.12
CA ILE A 98 34.08 -2.50 -0.55
C ILE A 98 33.69 -3.74 0.27
N SER A 99 32.96 -4.67 -0.35
CA SER A 99 32.85 -6.03 0.19
C SER A 99 34.20 -6.72 0.01
N GLY A 100 34.60 -7.60 0.93
CA GLY A 100 35.91 -8.27 0.91
C GLY A 100 36.23 -9.12 -0.35
N LYS A 101 35.44 -9.04 -1.42
CA LYS A 101 35.66 -9.64 -2.75
C LYS A 101 36.55 -8.79 -3.68
N ILE A 102 36.65 -7.48 -3.47
CA ILE A 102 37.47 -6.56 -4.27
C ILE A 102 38.44 -5.85 -3.34
N ASN A 103 39.71 -5.75 -3.73
CA ASN A 103 40.71 -5.08 -2.94
C ASN A 103 40.69 -3.57 -3.23
N LYS A 104 40.93 -2.73 -2.21
CA LYS A 104 41.03 -1.26 -2.35
C LYS A 104 42.02 -0.88 -3.45
N ALA A 105 43.18 -1.53 -3.48
CA ALA A 105 44.21 -1.29 -4.49
C ALA A 105 43.80 -1.64 -5.94
N GLU A 106 42.82 -2.54 -6.14
CA GLU A 106 42.28 -2.84 -7.48
C GLU A 106 41.32 -1.71 -7.91
N ALA A 107 40.41 -1.29 -7.03
CA ALA A 107 39.48 -0.21 -7.31
C ALA A 107 40.20 1.15 -7.47
N GLU A 108 41.28 1.38 -6.73
CA GLU A 108 42.10 2.61 -6.75
C GLU A 108 42.79 2.83 -8.10
N LYS A 109 43.35 1.77 -8.68
CA LYS A 109 43.93 1.82 -10.03
C LYS A 109 42.90 2.15 -11.11
N ALA A 110 41.69 1.59 -11.00
CA ALA A 110 40.61 1.87 -11.94
C ALA A 110 40.14 3.35 -11.88
N TRP A 111 40.35 4.00 -10.74
CA TRP A 111 39.89 5.36 -10.46
C TRP A 111 40.67 6.43 -11.25
N HIS A 112 41.90 6.13 -11.69
CA HIS A 112 42.67 7.00 -12.58
C HIS A 112 42.04 7.14 -13.98
N SER A 113 41.12 6.26 -14.37
CA SER A 113 40.37 6.37 -15.63
C SER A 113 38.99 7.03 -15.46
N VAL A 114 38.70 7.59 -14.27
CA VAL A 114 37.40 8.14 -13.90
C VAL A 114 37.48 9.66 -13.72
N LEU A 115 36.63 10.37 -14.46
CA LEU A 115 36.40 11.79 -14.30
C LEU A 115 35.16 12.04 -13.44
N THR A 116 35.30 12.89 -12.44
CA THR A 116 34.20 13.21 -11.51
C THR A 116 33.71 14.62 -11.75
N LEU A 117 32.44 14.75 -12.10
CA LEU A 117 31.75 16.01 -12.29
C LEU A 117 31.01 16.40 -11.01
N VAL A 118 31.36 17.57 -10.47
CA VAL A 118 30.81 18.10 -9.22
C VAL A 118 30.34 19.54 -9.40
N PRO A 119 29.37 20.02 -8.62
CA PRO A 119 29.18 21.45 -8.47
C PRO A 119 30.48 22.10 -7.99
N ARG A 120 30.82 23.28 -8.50
CA ARG A 120 32.10 23.95 -8.19
C ARG A 120 32.37 24.00 -6.67
N PRO A 121 33.59 23.64 -6.21
CA PRO A 121 33.93 23.70 -4.78
C PRO A 121 33.93 25.14 -4.24
N TYR A 122 33.45 25.25 -3.00
CA TYR A 122 32.93 26.41 -2.27
C TYR A 122 33.83 27.66 -2.22
N ASN A 123 33.19 28.81 -2.00
CA ASN A 123 33.75 29.83 -1.13
C ASN A 123 33.65 29.31 0.31
N VAL A 124 34.69 28.58 0.74
CA VAL A 124 34.77 27.80 1.99
C VAL A 124 34.23 28.59 3.19
N THR A 125 34.62 29.86 3.32
CA THR A 125 34.26 30.71 4.46
C THR A 125 32.75 30.98 4.57
N LYS A 126 32.03 31.13 3.45
CA LYS A 126 30.59 31.43 3.44
C LYS A 126 29.76 30.22 3.87
N TYR A 127 30.14 29.04 3.41
CA TYR A 127 29.44 27.80 3.72
C TYR A 127 29.75 27.30 5.14
N GLU A 128 31.00 27.39 5.60
CA GLU A 128 31.37 27.07 7.01
C GLU A 128 30.57 27.93 8.02
N THR A 129 30.40 29.21 7.72
CA THR A 129 29.59 30.11 8.55
C THR A 129 28.12 29.68 8.59
N PHE A 130 27.59 29.21 7.46
CA PHE A 130 26.23 28.67 7.39
C PHE A 130 26.09 27.37 8.18
N GLU A 131 27.05 26.45 8.07
CA GLU A 131 27.04 25.19 8.82
C GLU A 131 27.08 25.41 10.33
N GLN A 132 27.98 26.27 10.81
CA GLN A 132 28.05 26.65 12.23
C GLN A 132 26.70 27.15 12.74
N ARG A 133 26.07 28.06 11.98
CA ARG A 133 24.77 28.61 12.35
C ARG A 133 23.66 27.54 12.39
N MET A 134 23.67 26.58 11.46
CA MET A 134 22.68 25.50 11.43
C MET A 134 22.83 24.50 12.58
N ILE A 135 24.05 24.35 13.13
CA ILE A 135 24.31 23.55 14.35
C ILE A 135 23.82 24.31 15.60
N GLU A 136 23.90 25.64 15.60
CA GLU A 136 23.49 26.48 16.73
C GLU A 136 21.96 26.65 16.83
N ILE A 137 21.25 26.85 15.72
CA ILE A 137 19.80 27.17 15.68
C ILE A 137 18.90 26.18 16.46
N PRO A 138 19.07 24.84 16.39
CA PRO A 138 18.25 23.90 17.15
C PRO A 138 18.33 24.09 18.68
N ASN A 139 19.47 24.60 19.16
CA ASN A 139 19.68 24.91 20.58
C ASN A 139 18.99 26.23 21.00
N GLU A 140 18.55 27.05 20.04
CA GLU A 140 17.84 28.30 20.30
C GLU A 140 16.31 28.09 20.37
N PHE A 141 15.62 29.05 20.99
CA PHE A 141 14.15 29.08 21.00
C PHE A 141 13.63 29.31 19.57
N PRO A 142 12.62 28.57 19.08
CA PRO A 142 11.64 27.76 19.80
C PRO A 142 11.94 26.25 19.87
N PHE A 143 13.08 25.79 19.36
CA PHE A 143 13.33 24.36 19.15
C PHE A 143 13.84 23.66 20.43
N GLN A 144 14.77 24.26 21.18
CA GLN A 144 15.33 23.72 22.44
C GLN A 144 15.75 22.24 22.37
N ASP A 145 16.35 21.84 21.24
CA ASP A 145 16.86 20.49 21.05
C ASP A 145 18.29 20.41 21.58
N ASN A 146 18.52 19.58 22.60
CA ASN A 146 19.83 19.41 23.24
C ASN A 146 20.65 18.26 22.62
N GLU A 147 20.20 17.67 21.51
CA GLU A 147 20.99 16.68 20.79
C GLU A 147 22.10 17.37 19.98
N THR A 148 23.35 17.00 20.24
CA THR A 148 24.51 17.51 19.50
C THR A 148 24.49 16.96 18.08
N GLN A 149 24.02 17.77 17.13
CA GLN A 149 24.09 17.44 15.72
C GLN A 149 25.51 17.71 15.20
N GLU A 150 26.30 16.66 15.03
CA GLU A 150 27.71 16.78 14.63
C GLU A 150 27.91 17.15 13.14
N ASN A 151 26.91 16.94 12.28
CA ASN A 151 27.01 17.21 10.84
C ASN A 151 25.72 17.83 10.28
N VAL A 152 25.88 18.94 9.53
CA VAL A 152 24.79 19.55 8.77
C VAL A 152 24.56 18.76 7.51
N VAL A 153 23.31 18.35 7.27
CA VAL A 153 22.95 17.64 6.04
C VAL A 153 22.95 18.64 4.88
N HIS A 154 23.71 18.36 3.81
CA HIS A 154 23.84 19.24 2.63
C HIS A 154 22.50 19.67 2.01
N TYR A 155 21.43 18.90 2.18
CA TYR A 155 20.07 19.27 1.76
C TYR A 155 19.58 20.59 2.40
N ALA A 156 20.09 20.98 3.56
CA ALA A 156 19.78 22.26 4.20
C ALA A 156 20.22 23.45 3.34
N ALA A 157 21.34 23.32 2.63
CA ALA A 157 21.85 24.35 1.72
C ALA A 157 20.92 24.53 0.51
N TYR A 158 20.44 23.43 -0.08
CA TYR A 158 19.49 23.50 -1.19
C TYR A 158 18.14 24.08 -0.78
N LEU A 159 17.68 23.77 0.45
CA LEU A 159 16.46 24.38 0.97
C LEU A 159 16.62 25.88 1.17
N TYR A 160 17.77 26.33 1.67
CA TYR A 160 18.11 27.74 1.78
C TYR A 160 18.03 28.43 0.42
N ASP A 161 18.67 27.87 -0.61
CA ASP A 161 18.68 28.44 -1.95
C ASP A 161 17.29 28.48 -2.59
N ALA A 162 16.47 27.44 -2.39
CA ALA A 162 15.09 27.41 -2.88
C ALA A 162 14.23 28.52 -2.26
N VAL A 163 14.35 28.72 -0.94
CA VAL A 163 13.63 29.81 -0.24
C VAL A 163 14.17 31.17 -0.67
N TYR A 164 15.48 31.29 -0.88
CA TYR A 164 16.11 32.53 -1.33
C TYR A 164 15.66 32.92 -2.76
N LEU A 165 15.64 31.97 -3.69
CA LEU A 165 15.10 32.16 -5.04
C LEU A 165 13.63 32.59 -5.00
N TYR A 166 12.81 31.95 -4.16
CA TYR A 166 11.41 32.34 -3.98
C TYR A 166 11.29 33.77 -3.43
N ALA A 167 12.13 34.15 -2.46
CA ALA A 167 12.15 35.50 -1.92
C ALA A 167 12.56 36.54 -2.98
N LEU A 168 13.54 36.25 -3.83
CA LEU A 168 13.93 37.10 -4.96
C LEU A 168 12.78 37.26 -5.96
N ALA A 169 12.10 36.17 -6.32
CA ALA A 169 10.98 36.18 -7.24
C ALA A 169 9.78 36.97 -6.69
N LEU A 170 9.47 36.81 -5.39
CA LEU A 170 8.45 37.61 -4.70
C LEU A 170 8.81 39.09 -4.70
N ASN A 171 10.06 39.44 -4.34
CA ASN A 171 10.51 40.82 -4.33
C ASN A 171 10.38 41.47 -5.72
N LYS A 172 10.79 40.74 -6.78
CA LYS A 172 10.58 41.18 -8.18
C LYS A 172 9.10 41.39 -8.50
N THR A 173 8.24 40.49 -8.02
CA THR A 173 6.78 40.58 -8.22
C THR A 173 6.22 41.84 -7.56
N PHE A 174 6.66 42.16 -6.34
CA PHE A 174 6.32 43.41 -5.66
C PHE A 174 6.82 44.66 -6.40
N THR A 175 8.09 44.67 -6.84
CA THR A 175 8.67 45.82 -7.54
C THR A 175 8.01 46.07 -8.89
N ASN A 176 7.51 45.01 -9.54
CA ASN A 176 6.80 45.10 -10.81
C ASN A 176 5.31 45.48 -10.65
N GLY A 177 4.84 45.75 -9.42
CA GLY A 177 3.44 46.10 -9.14
C GLY A 177 2.45 44.95 -9.38
N GLN A 178 2.95 43.71 -9.40
CA GLN A 178 2.15 42.51 -9.61
C GLN A 178 1.67 41.95 -8.27
N ASP A 179 0.58 41.18 -8.28
CA ASP A 179 0.04 40.56 -7.07
C ASP A 179 0.96 39.41 -6.60
N PRO A 180 1.54 39.48 -5.39
CA PRO A 180 2.38 38.41 -4.83
C PRO A 180 1.62 37.10 -4.58
N ARG A 181 0.28 37.12 -4.58
CA ARG A 181 -0.56 35.91 -4.45
C ARG A 181 -0.79 35.21 -5.79
N ASN A 182 -0.45 35.86 -6.91
CA ASN A 182 -0.53 35.26 -8.22
C ASN A 182 0.70 34.37 -8.47
N GLY A 183 0.55 33.07 -8.22
CA GLY A 183 1.63 32.08 -8.39
C GLY A 183 2.25 32.07 -9.80
N THR A 184 1.47 32.37 -10.85
CA THR A 184 1.99 32.47 -12.22
C THR A 184 2.90 33.68 -12.39
N ALA A 185 2.56 34.83 -11.78
CA ALA A 185 3.41 36.01 -11.80
C ALA A 185 4.71 35.78 -11.04
N VAL A 186 4.63 35.15 -9.86
CA VAL A 186 5.82 34.80 -9.07
C VAL A 186 6.72 33.84 -9.82
N PHE A 187 6.15 32.80 -10.44
CA PHE A 187 6.91 31.84 -11.25
C PHE A 187 7.58 32.49 -12.48
N ASN A 188 6.85 33.36 -13.20
CA ASN A 188 7.43 34.09 -14.33
C ASN A 188 8.59 35.01 -13.91
N ASN A 189 8.54 35.58 -12.70
CA ASN A 189 9.64 36.39 -12.16
C ASN A 189 10.78 35.56 -11.56
N MET A 190 10.57 34.25 -11.36
CA MET A 190 11.60 33.30 -10.94
C MET A 190 12.52 32.93 -12.12
N ARG A 191 11.95 32.81 -13.33
CA ARG A 191 12.71 32.67 -14.59
C ARG A 191 13.67 33.84 -14.81
N ARG A 192 14.75 33.60 -15.55
CA ARG A 192 15.80 34.61 -15.80
C ARG A 192 16.38 35.21 -14.52
N THR A 193 16.42 34.43 -13.44
CA THR A 193 17.03 34.87 -12.19
C THR A 193 18.42 34.29 -12.07
N GLN A 194 19.36 35.14 -11.69
CA GLN A 194 20.72 34.74 -11.36
C GLN A 194 21.00 35.12 -9.93
N PHE A 195 21.55 34.20 -9.16
CA PHE A 195 21.96 34.46 -7.77
C PHE A 195 23.12 33.56 -7.38
N GLU A 196 23.85 33.97 -6.36
CA GLU A 196 24.91 33.15 -5.77
C GLU A 196 24.31 32.27 -4.67
N SER A 197 24.45 30.96 -4.80
CA SER A 197 24.02 29.99 -3.79
C SER A 197 24.74 30.22 -2.44
N ILE A 198 24.16 29.74 -1.34
CA ILE A 198 24.83 29.68 -0.03
C ILE A 198 26.10 28.83 -0.06
N THR A 199 26.17 27.87 -0.98
CA THR A 199 27.35 27.05 -1.26
C THR A 199 28.39 27.78 -2.13
N GLY A 200 28.05 28.94 -2.68
CA GLY A 200 28.97 29.84 -3.38
C GLY A 200 29.05 29.69 -4.90
N PHE A 201 28.32 28.76 -5.52
CA PHE A 201 28.22 28.70 -6.98
C PHE A 201 27.14 29.63 -7.53
N GLN A 202 27.35 30.10 -8.77
CA GLN A 202 26.39 30.91 -9.50
C GLN A 202 25.25 30.01 -10.01
N VAL A 203 24.02 30.31 -9.59
CA VAL A 203 22.80 29.68 -10.08
C VAL A 203 22.18 30.57 -11.14
N HIS A 204 21.83 29.99 -12.28
CA HIS A 204 21.08 30.62 -13.35
C HIS A 204 19.78 29.85 -13.59
N VAL A 205 18.65 30.53 -13.50
CA VAL A 205 17.36 29.99 -13.93
C VAL A 205 17.08 30.51 -15.33
N ASP A 206 16.90 29.59 -16.29
CA ASP A 206 16.72 29.91 -17.70
C ASP A 206 15.29 30.42 -18.02
N ASP A 207 14.97 30.50 -19.30
CA ASP A 207 13.65 30.93 -19.80
C ASP A 207 12.55 29.89 -19.58
N ASN A 208 12.90 28.61 -19.51
CA ASN A 208 11.97 27.51 -19.27
C ASN A 208 11.66 27.35 -17.78
N GLY A 209 12.57 27.79 -16.91
CA GLY A 209 12.54 27.60 -15.47
C GLY A 209 13.49 26.50 -14.99
N ASP A 210 14.38 26.02 -15.86
CA ASP A 210 15.40 25.04 -15.55
C ASP A 210 16.59 25.72 -14.87
N VAL A 211 17.20 24.99 -13.93
CA VAL A 211 18.28 25.50 -13.09
C VAL A 211 19.62 25.03 -13.64
N GLU A 212 20.42 25.98 -14.09
CA GLU A 212 21.79 25.79 -14.54
C GLU A 212 22.79 26.31 -13.49
N PHE A 213 23.89 25.60 -13.33
CA PHE A 213 24.96 25.98 -12.40
C PHE A 213 26.32 25.50 -12.93
N ASN A 214 27.38 26.18 -12.50
CA ASN A 214 28.74 25.87 -12.92
C ASN A 214 29.24 24.57 -12.28
N MET A 215 29.71 23.65 -13.13
CA MET A 215 30.31 22.39 -12.72
C MET A 215 31.83 22.44 -12.80
N THR A 216 32.49 21.63 -11.99
CA THR A 216 33.94 21.42 -11.99
C THR A 216 34.23 19.95 -12.28
N LEU A 217 35.24 19.73 -13.11
CA LEU A 217 35.75 18.42 -13.46
C LEU A 217 36.95 18.12 -12.55
N LEU A 218 36.87 16.99 -11.85
CA LEU A 218 37.90 16.50 -10.94
C LEU A 218 38.51 15.19 -11.46
N GLU A 219 39.82 15.05 -11.26
CA GLU A 219 40.60 13.83 -11.51
C GLU A 219 41.19 13.32 -10.20
N TYR A 220 41.33 12.01 -10.07
CA TYR A 220 42.00 11.39 -8.93
C TYR A 220 43.49 11.19 -9.20
N VAL A 221 44.33 11.82 -8.37
CA VAL A 221 45.78 11.89 -8.58
C VAL A 221 46.53 11.53 -7.30
N GLU A 222 47.66 10.84 -7.45
CA GLU A 222 48.63 10.62 -6.38
C GLU A 222 49.58 11.82 -6.28
N THR A 223 49.65 12.48 -5.12
CA THR A 223 50.57 13.60 -4.89
C THR A 223 52.01 13.11 -4.70
N GLU A 224 52.98 14.00 -4.88
CA GLU A 224 54.41 13.72 -4.62
C GLU A 224 54.70 13.21 -3.19
N SER A 225 53.76 13.39 -2.26
CA SER A 225 53.83 12.90 -0.88
C SER A 225 53.34 11.46 -0.69
N GLY A 226 52.90 10.78 -1.75
CA GLY A 226 52.28 9.44 -1.70
C GLY A 226 50.84 9.45 -1.15
N LYS A 227 50.24 10.64 -1.02
CA LYS A 227 48.86 10.83 -0.60
C LYS A 227 48.00 11.07 -1.83
N HIS A 228 46.87 10.39 -1.94
CA HIS A 228 45.92 10.61 -3.03
C HIS A 228 45.06 11.85 -2.75
N GLU A 229 44.63 12.56 -3.80
CA GLU A 229 43.69 13.68 -3.73
C GLU A 229 42.84 13.81 -5.01
N MET A 230 41.70 14.50 -4.91
CA MET A 230 40.90 14.89 -6.06
C MET A 230 41.37 16.27 -6.54
N LYS A 231 41.98 16.35 -7.72
CA LYS A 231 42.52 17.57 -8.31
C LYS A 231 41.55 18.15 -9.34
N THR A 232 41.34 19.46 -9.30
CA THR A 232 40.56 20.16 -10.32
C THR A 232 41.32 20.23 -11.65
N VAL A 233 40.70 19.73 -12.73
CA VAL A 233 41.31 19.67 -14.06
C VAL A 233 40.58 20.52 -15.10
N GLY A 234 39.32 20.89 -14.85
CA GLY A 234 38.58 21.80 -15.72
C GLY A 234 37.33 22.38 -15.05
N GLU A 235 36.84 23.49 -15.58
CA GLU A 235 35.62 24.17 -15.12
C GLU A 235 34.67 24.38 -16.29
N PHE A 236 33.40 24.06 -16.07
CA PHE A 236 32.32 24.44 -16.97
C PHE A 236 31.89 25.87 -16.65
N LYS A 237 32.12 26.77 -17.59
CA LYS A 237 31.73 28.18 -17.48
C LYS A 237 30.57 28.47 -18.41
N LEU A 238 29.56 29.15 -17.87
CA LEU A 238 28.48 29.74 -18.67
C LEU A 238 29.03 30.86 -19.56
N ASN A 239 28.67 30.85 -20.84
CA ASN A 239 28.99 31.94 -21.76
C ASN A 239 28.29 33.25 -21.33
N GLN A 240 28.76 34.41 -21.79
CA GLN A 240 28.20 35.73 -21.42
C GLN A 240 26.71 35.90 -21.78
N THR A 241 26.18 35.06 -22.69
CA THR A 241 24.77 35.00 -23.09
C THR A 241 23.91 34.05 -22.24
N GLY A 242 24.51 33.29 -21.31
CA GLY A 242 23.80 32.49 -20.31
C GLY A 242 23.24 31.14 -20.76
N THR A 243 23.43 30.73 -22.01
CA THR A 243 22.72 29.57 -22.59
C THR A 243 23.57 28.32 -22.85
N ASN A 244 24.90 28.46 -22.98
CA ASN A 244 25.78 27.32 -23.24
C ASN A 244 26.94 27.28 -22.22
N GLN A 245 27.18 26.11 -21.63
CA GLN A 245 28.35 25.85 -20.78
C GLN A 245 29.53 25.37 -21.63
N ILE A 246 30.71 25.97 -21.43
CA ILE A 246 31.94 25.58 -22.11
C ILE A 246 32.91 25.03 -21.07
N LEU A 247 33.48 23.85 -21.32
CA LEU A 247 34.55 23.29 -20.51
C LEU A 247 35.87 24.01 -20.81
N GLU A 248 36.40 24.72 -19.82
CA GLU A 248 37.73 25.30 -19.85
C GLU A 248 38.68 24.45 -18.98
N LEU A 249 39.67 23.83 -19.61
CA LEU A 249 40.68 23.06 -18.90
C LEU A 249 41.65 24.00 -18.19
N MET A 250 42.08 23.60 -16.99
CA MET A 250 43.04 24.37 -16.20
C MET A 250 44.40 24.45 -16.92
N PRO A 251 45.06 25.63 -16.95
CA PRO A 251 46.32 25.81 -17.68
C PRO A 251 47.42 24.87 -17.17
N GLY A 252 48.04 24.12 -18.08
CA GLY A 252 49.19 23.26 -17.77
C GLY A 252 48.85 21.92 -17.09
N ILE A 253 47.58 21.52 -17.06
CA ILE A 253 47.13 20.23 -16.52
C ILE A 253 46.88 19.23 -17.66
N ASN A 254 47.49 18.05 -17.59
CA ASN A 254 47.21 16.92 -18.48
C ASN A 254 46.37 15.89 -17.71
N ILE A 255 45.19 15.55 -18.26
CA ILE A 255 44.31 14.52 -17.72
C ILE A 255 44.88 13.13 -18.05
N THR A 256 44.89 12.24 -17.08
CA THR A 256 45.21 10.83 -17.24
C THR A 256 43.99 10.06 -17.72
N TRP A 257 44.17 9.25 -18.76
CA TRP A 257 43.05 8.48 -19.34
C TRP A 257 43.15 6.97 -19.09
N SER A 258 44.25 6.47 -18.51
CA SER A 258 44.52 5.04 -18.29
C SER A 258 45.01 4.74 -16.87
N GLU A 259 44.81 3.50 -16.41
CA GLU A 259 45.23 3.06 -15.07
C GLU A 259 46.74 3.13 -14.79
N ASP A 260 47.57 3.20 -15.84
CA ASP A 260 49.02 3.22 -15.78
C ASP A 260 49.62 4.63 -15.96
N GLY A 261 48.79 5.67 -16.11
CA GLY A 261 49.27 7.04 -16.28
C GLY A 261 49.81 7.37 -17.67
N GLN A 262 49.90 6.41 -18.59
CA GLN A 262 50.68 6.56 -19.83
C GLN A 262 49.90 7.29 -20.93
N ARG A 263 48.57 7.25 -20.90
CA ARG A 263 47.72 7.89 -21.90
C ARG A 263 47.31 9.29 -21.46
N THR A 264 47.80 10.30 -22.19
CA THR A 264 47.54 11.73 -21.95
C THR A 264 46.50 12.33 -22.90
N SER A 265 45.92 11.53 -23.79
CA SER A 265 44.89 11.96 -24.75
C SER A 265 43.62 11.12 -24.62
N PRO A 266 42.43 11.74 -24.80
CA PRO A 266 41.16 11.02 -24.72
C PRO A 266 41.09 9.90 -25.76
N PRO A 267 40.42 8.78 -25.45
CA PRO A 267 40.17 7.73 -26.43
C PRO A 267 39.20 8.19 -27.53
N ALA A 268 39.29 7.54 -28.68
CA ALA A 268 38.34 7.74 -29.77
C ALA A 268 36.95 7.21 -29.39
N ASP A 269 35.92 7.81 -29.97
CA ASP A 269 34.50 7.47 -29.81
C ASP A 269 34.17 6.02 -30.26
N GLY A 270 34.95 5.47 -31.21
CA GLY A 270 34.90 4.07 -31.60
C GLY A 270 36.28 3.47 -31.95
N PRO A 271 36.43 2.13 -31.89
CA PRO A 271 37.65 1.46 -32.32
C PRO A 271 37.83 1.55 -33.84
N SER A 272 39.07 1.74 -34.29
CA SER A 272 39.41 1.89 -35.72
C SER A 272 39.06 0.68 -36.58
N CYS A 273 38.87 -0.49 -35.97
CA CYS A 273 38.46 -1.74 -36.62
C CYS A 273 36.98 -2.10 -36.46
N GLY A 274 36.14 -1.23 -35.88
CA GLY A 274 34.77 -1.60 -35.51
C GLY A 274 34.73 -2.46 -34.25
N PHE A 275 33.58 -2.51 -33.57
CA PHE A 275 33.49 -3.12 -32.23
C PHE A 275 33.67 -4.65 -32.25
N MET A 276 33.44 -5.28 -33.40
CA MET A 276 33.57 -6.72 -33.66
C MET A 276 34.61 -7.02 -34.77
N ASN A 277 35.58 -6.13 -34.99
CA ASN A 277 36.57 -6.18 -36.07
C ASN A 277 35.96 -6.10 -37.49
N GLU A 278 34.73 -5.60 -37.64
CA GLU A 278 34.05 -5.53 -38.94
C GLU A 278 34.70 -4.57 -39.95
N LEU A 279 35.52 -3.61 -39.50
CA LEU A 279 36.23 -2.64 -40.34
C LEU A 279 37.71 -3.01 -40.57
N CYS A 280 38.18 -4.14 -40.05
CA CYS A 280 39.55 -4.62 -40.30
C CYS A 280 39.71 -5.14 -41.74
N PRO A 281 40.73 -4.70 -42.50
CA PRO A 281 41.03 -5.27 -43.81
C PRO A 281 41.49 -6.73 -43.66
N THR A 282 40.82 -7.65 -44.35
CA THR A 282 41.16 -9.09 -44.34
C THR A 282 42.39 -9.39 -45.21
N PRO A 283 43.32 -10.27 -44.79
CA PRO A 283 44.47 -10.63 -45.61
C PRO A 283 44.07 -11.56 -46.77
N GLY A 284 44.53 -11.22 -47.98
CA GLY A 284 44.20 -11.93 -49.23
C GLY A 284 44.79 -13.35 -49.36
N PRO A 285 44.28 -14.16 -50.32
CA PRO A 285 44.53 -15.60 -50.36
C PRO A 285 45.83 -15.97 -51.10
N THR A 286 46.53 -16.99 -50.61
CA THR A 286 47.58 -17.73 -51.35
C THR A 286 47.06 -19.07 -51.87
N PRO A 287 47.60 -19.61 -52.99
CA PRO A 287 46.95 -20.68 -53.75
C PRO A 287 47.54 -22.08 -53.47
N SER A 288 46.70 -23.11 -53.50
CA SER A 288 46.96 -24.47 -54.06
C SER A 288 45.82 -25.44 -53.64
N PRO A 289 45.73 -26.67 -54.18
CA PRO A 289 45.21 -27.02 -55.49
C PRO A 289 43.96 -27.94 -55.45
N SER A 290 43.48 -28.27 -56.65
CA SER A 290 42.23 -28.94 -57.09
C SER A 290 41.87 -30.33 -56.48
N PRO A 291 40.62 -30.80 -56.68
CA PRO A 291 39.88 -31.63 -55.74
C PRO A 291 39.80 -33.12 -56.09
N SER A 292 39.44 -33.95 -55.09
CA SER A 292 38.86 -35.27 -55.29
C SER A 292 37.57 -35.43 -54.46
N GLN A 293 36.48 -35.79 -55.15
CA GLN A 293 35.14 -36.03 -54.61
C GLN A 293 35.11 -37.11 -53.50
N PRO A 294 34.12 -37.05 -52.59
CA PRO A 294 33.31 -38.26 -52.44
C PRO A 294 31.80 -38.04 -52.23
N SER A 295 31.07 -39.02 -52.78
CA SER A 295 29.71 -39.52 -52.59
C SER A 295 28.79 -38.97 -51.48
N ASN A 296 27.57 -38.62 -51.92
CA ASN A 296 26.35 -38.41 -51.14
C ASN A 296 25.84 -39.72 -50.49
N SER A 297 25.95 -39.84 -49.16
CA SER A 297 25.04 -40.65 -48.32
C SER A 297 25.16 -40.43 -46.79
N LYS A 298 25.97 -39.46 -46.33
CA LYS A 298 26.14 -39.17 -44.89
C LYS A 298 25.45 -37.90 -44.38
N VAL A 299 24.96 -37.04 -45.28
CA VAL A 299 24.48 -35.68 -44.92
C VAL A 299 23.07 -35.70 -44.32
N GLU A 300 22.20 -36.62 -44.74
CA GLU A 300 20.81 -36.67 -44.24
C GLU A 300 20.69 -37.19 -42.79
N ASN A 301 21.54 -38.14 -42.38
CA ASN A 301 21.53 -38.67 -41.00
C ASN A 301 22.12 -37.69 -39.98
N ILE A 302 23.08 -36.85 -40.40
CA ILE A 302 23.71 -35.84 -39.53
C ILE A 302 22.76 -34.65 -39.32
N ALA A 303 22.02 -34.24 -40.36
CA ALA A 303 21.03 -33.17 -40.25
C ALA A 303 19.86 -33.55 -39.31
N ALA A 304 19.36 -34.79 -39.40
CA ALA A 304 18.30 -35.26 -38.51
C ALA A 304 18.77 -35.34 -37.04
N ALA A 305 19.99 -35.82 -36.79
CA ALA A 305 20.57 -35.85 -35.44
C ALA A 305 20.78 -34.45 -34.86
N ALA A 306 21.22 -33.48 -35.68
CA ALA A 306 21.41 -32.10 -35.25
C ALA A 306 20.09 -31.43 -34.85
N VAL A 307 18.99 -31.68 -35.58
CA VAL A 307 17.66 -31.14 -35.24
C VAL A 307 17.14 -31.73 -33.93
N VAL A 308 17.30 -33.04 -33.72
CA VAL A 308 16.90 -33.69 -32.46
C VAL A 308 17.72 -33.19 -31.28
N SER A 309 19.04 -33.04 -31.43
CA SER A 309 19.89 -32.46 -30.39
C SER A 309 19.51 -31.00 -30.09
N SER A 310 19.17 -30.22 -31.11
CA SER A 310 18.72 -28.83 -30.93
C SER A 310 17.41 -28.73 -30.16
N LEU A 311 16.46 -29.62 -30.45
CA LEU A 311 15.18 -29.71 -29.73
C LEU A 311 15.36 -30.17 -28.27
N ILE A 312 16.27 -31.12 -28.01
CA ILE A 312 16.59 -31.53 -26.64
C ILE A 312 17.21 -30.38 -25.86
N VAL A 313 18.17 -29.64 -26.45
CA VAL A 313 18.78 -28.48 -25.81
C VAL A 313 17.73 -27.40 -25.52
N ALA A 314 16.85 -27.10 -26.48
CA ALA A 314 15.76 -26.15 -26.28
C ALA A 314 14.79 -26.59 -25.16
N CYS A 315 14.40 -27.87 -25.12
CA CYS A 315 13.59 -28.42 -24.03
C CYS A 315 14.30 -28.34 -22.67
N THR A 316 15.60 -28.64 -22.60
CA THR A 316 16.36 -28.51 -21.34
C THR A 316 16.47 -27.06 -20.88
N VAL A 317 16.67 -26.11 -21.79
CA VAL A 317 16.70 -24.68 -21.46
C VAL A 317 15.34 -24.21 -20.97
N LEU A 318 14.24 -24.64 -21.61
CA LEU A 318 12.88 -24.32 -21.17
C LEU A 318 12.56 -24.92 -19.78
N VAL A 319 12.98 -26.16 -19.51
CA VAL A 319 12.83 -26.79 -18.20
C VAL A 319 13.68 -26.07 -17.14
N LEU A 320 14.92 -25.69 -17.46
CA LEU A 320 15.76 -24.90 -16.56
C LEU A 320 15.16 -23.51 -16.29
N PHE A 321 14.61 -22.86 -17.31
CA PHE A 321 13.94 -21.57 -17.17
C PHE A 321 12.68 -21.69 -16.32
N TYR A 322 11.89 -22.76 -16.52
CA TYR A 322 10.73 -23.09 -15.69
C TYR A 322 11.14 -23.36 -14.23
N CYS A 323 12.17 -24.17 -14.00
CA CYS A 323 12.69 -24.44 -12.66
C CYS A 323 13.25 -23.18 -11.99
N ARG A 324 14.03 -22.34 -12.70
CA ARG A 324 14.54 -21.08 -12.15
C ARG A 324 13.41 -20.09 -11.86
N LYS A 325 12.42 -19.98 -12.74
CA LYS A 325 11.21 -19.18 -12.50
C LYS A 325 10.47 -19.68 -11.26
N HIS A 326 10.29 -20.99 -11.12
CA HIS A 326 9.60 -21.58 -9.98
C HIS A 326 10.39 -21.41 -8.66
N THR A 327 11.73 -21.46 -8.71
CA THR A 327 12.59 -21.17 -7.55
C THR A 327 12.53 -19.69 -7.18
N PHE A 328 12.54 -18.79 -8.17
CA PHE A 328 12.41 -17.34 -7.96
C PHE A 328 11.03 -16.96 -7.41
N GLU A 329 9.95 -17.56 -7.92
CA GLU A 329 8.60 -17.40 -7.38
C GLU A 329 8.51 -17.89 -5.92
N LYS A 330 9.21 -18.98 -5.58
CA LYS A 330 9.33 -19.46 -4.18
C LYS A 330 10.11 -18.48 -3.30
N GLU A 331 11.21 -17.90 -3.80
CA GLU A 331 12.00 -16.90 -3.06
C GLU A 331 11.22 -15.60 -2.87
N LEU A 332 10.52 -15.11 -3.90
CA LEU A 332 9.66 -13.95 -3.81
C LEU A 332 8.54 -14.17 -2.79
N ALA A 333 7.85 -15.32 -2.87
CA ALA A 333 6.85 -15.75 -1.89
C ALA A 333 7.39 -15.78 -0.45
N SER A 334 8.66 -16.18 -0.28
CA SER A 334 9.33 -16.24 1.03
C SER A 334 9.65 -14.87 1.66
N GLN A 335 9.54 -13.77 0.92
CA GLN A 335 9.85 -12.42 1.41
C GLN A 335 8.61 -11.50 1.55
N ILE A 336 7.45 -11.89 1.01
CA ILE A 336 6.25 -11.01 0.98
C ILE A 336 5.68 -10.71 2.38
N TRP A 337 6.04 -11.49 3.42
CA TRP A 337 5.57 -11.28 4.80
C TRP A 337 6.40 -10.26 5.58
N LYS A 338 7.58 -9.87 5.08
CA LYS A 338 8.42 -8.87 5.74
C LYS A 338 7.87 -7.48 5.46
N VAL A 339 7.64 -6.72 6.52
CA VAL A 339 7.17 -5.32 6.44
C VAL A 339 8.28 -4.43 7.00
N ASN A 340 8.68 -3.40 6.26
CA ASN A 340 9.64 -2.44 6.75
C ASN A 340 8.99 -1.57 7.83
N TYR A 341 9.70 -1.30 8.92
CA TYR A 341 9.16 -0.49 10.02
C TYR A 341 8.72 0.92 9.56
N ARG A 342 9.43 1.51 8.59
CA ARG A 342 9.15 2.86 8.06
C ARG A 342 7.81 2.96 7.34
N ASP A 343 7.27 1.85 6.85
CA ASP A 343 5.97 1.80 6.17
C ASP A 343 4.79 1.71 7.17
N ILE A 344 5.08 1.55 8.46
CA ILE A 344 4.06 1.42 9.52
C ILE A 344 3.72 2.80 10.06
N VAL A 345 2.55 3.31 9.69
CA VAL A 345 2.01 4.56 10.25
C VAL A 345 1.24 4.27 11.53
N ILE A 346 1.83 4.57 12.69
CA ILE A 346 1.17 4.47 13.98
C ILE A 346 0.29 5.71 14.19
N ARG A 347 -1.03 5.57 14.00
CA ARG A 347 -1.97 6.63 14.38
C ARG A 347 -2.12 6.64 15.89
N SER A 348 -1.59 7.68 16.56
CA SER A 348 -1.94 7.95 17.96
C SER A 348 -3.44 8.20 18.04
N ALA A 349 -4.19 7.23 18.56
CA ALA A 349 -5.60 7.41 18.86
C ALA A 349 -5.69 8.27 20.13
N MET A 350 -5.96 9.56 19.96
CA MET A 350 -6.42 10.41 21.06
C MET A 350 -7.60 9.71 21.76
N GLY A 351 -7.43 9.33 23.03
CA GLY A 351 -8.53 8.96 23.93
C GLY A 351 -8.73 7.48 24.26
N ILE A 352 -7.80 6.58 23.92
CA ILE A 352 -7.88 5.17 24.36
C ILE A 352 -6.77 4.92 25.40
N GLY A 353 -7.15 4.59 26.64
CA GLY A 353 -6.22 4.35 27.74
C GLY A 353 -5.13 3.32 27.41
N MET A 354 -3.91 3.56 27.92
CA MET A 354 -2.71 2.74 27.70
C MET A 354 -2.86 1.25 28.07
N SER A 355 -3.93 0.85 28.77
CA SER A 355 -4.24 -0.56 29.07
C SER A 355 -4.62 -1.40 27.85
N ARG A 356 -4.97 -0.79 26.71
CA ARG A 356 -5.37 -1.49 25.46
C ARG A 356 -4.21 -1.83 24.51
N LEU A 357 -2.96 -1.52 24.88
CA LEU A 357 -1.73 -1.87 24.17
C LEU A 357 -1.08 -3.18 24.68
N SER A 358 -1.75 -3.90 25.58
CA SER A 358 -1.17 -4.96 26.42
C SER A 358 -0.71 -6.24 25.71
N ASN A 359 -0.85 -6.35 24.39
CA ASN A 359 -0.32 -7.48 23.61
C ASN A 359 0.68 -7.08 22.50
N MET A 360 1.44 -5.99 22.67
CA MET A 360 2.76 -5.94 22.03
C MET A 360 3.67 -6.91 22.79
N SER A 361 3.87 -8.11 22.25
CA SER A 361 4.94 -8.97 22.75
C SER A 361 6.26 -8.25 22.52
N GLU A 362 6.88 -7.70 23.56
CA GLU A 362 8.22 -7.11 23.52
C GLU A 362 9.21 -8.16 23.01
N ILE A 363 9.56 -8.17 21.72
CA ILE A 363 10.56 -9.09 21.18
C ILE A 363 11.93 -8.45 21.39
N SER A 364 12.70 -8.96 22.36
CA SER A 364 14.04 -8.44 22.65
C SER A 364 15.07 -8.93 21.64
N VAL A 365 15.87 -7.98 21.14
CA VAL A 365 16.86 -8.13 20.08
C VAL A 365 18.04 -9.00 20.52
N THR A 366 18.33 -10.09 19.80
CA THR A 366 19.70 -10.64 19.76
C THR A 366 20.10 -11.09 18.35
N ASN A 367 21.35 -10.78 17.98
CA ASN A 367 21.97 -11.09 16.70
C ASN A 367 22.19 -12.61 16.52
N ARG A 368 21.38 -13.32 15.70
CA ARG A 368 21.72 -14.59 15.00
C ARG A 368 20.60 -15.13 14.06
N PRO A 369 20.84 -16.19 13.24
CA PRO A 369 20.59 -16.22 11.80
C PRO A 369 19.11 -16.38 11.39
N GLN A 370 18.73 -15.69 10.32
CA GLN A 370 17.37 -15.47 9.82
C GLN A 370 16.62 -16.72 9.30
N THR A 371 17.24 -17.90 9.23
CA THR A 371 16.75 -19.05 8.45
C THR A 371 15.62 -19.86 9.10
N GLY A 372 15.54 -19.92 10.44
CA GLY A 372 14.43 -20.58 11.14
C GLY A 372 13.15 -19.76 11.10
N ILE A 373 13.28 -18.45 11.30
CA ILE A 373 12.18 -17.48 11.35
C ILE A 373 11.45 -17.38 10.00
N THR A 374 12.15 -17.63 8.89
CA THR A 374 11.57 -17.59 7.53
C THR A 374 10.59 -18.75 7.27
N LEU A 375 10.77 -19.90 7.92
CA LEU A 375 10.00 -21.11 7.64
C LEU A 375 8.67 -21.18 8.42
N GLY A 376 8.60 -20.58 9.62
CA GLY A 376 7.37 -20.50 10.40
C GLY A 376 6.38 -19.45 9.87
N THR A 377 6.88 -18.33 9.36
CA THR A 377 6.07 -17.16 8.95
C THR A 377 5.29 -17.34 7.66
N TYR A 378 5.83 -18.06 6.67
CA TYR A 378 5.08 -18.35 5.45
C TYR A 378 3.81 -19.17 5.75
N LYS A 379 3.91 -20.12 6.70
CA LYS A 379 2.78 -20.99 7.08
C LYS A 379 1.63 -20.20 7.67
N ILE A 380 1.92 -19.20 8.51
CA ILE A 380 0.91 -18.39 9.19
C ILE A 380 0.16 -17.51 8.18
N ARG A 381 0.84 -17.00 7.15
CA ARG A 381 0.23 -16.13 6.14
C ARG A 381 -0.84 -16.83 5.31
N GLU A 382 -0.67 -18.12 4.99
CA GLU A 382 -1.62 -18.88 4.18
C GLU A 382 -2.88 -19.29 4.95
N VAL A 383 -2.89 -19.12 6.28
CA VAL A 383 -4.04 -19.43 7.12
C VAL A 383 -5.10 -18.34 6.97
N HIS A 384 -6.22 -18.68 6.35
CA HIS A 384 -7.37 -17.81 6.19
C HIS A 384 -8.65 -18.49 6.67
N HIS A 385 -9.22 -17.97 7.75
CA HIS A 385 -10.48 -18.47 8.32
C HIS A 385 -11.24 -17.32 9.01
N PRO A 386 -12.58 -17.25 8.94
CA PRO A 386 -13.37 -16.17 9.55
C PRO A 386 -13.18 -16.05 11.07
N ASN A 387 -12.89 -17.15 11.77
CA ASN A 387 -12.65 -17.20 13.21
C ASN A 387 -11.17 -17.24 13.60
N LEU A 388 -10.24 -16.89 12.71
CA LEU A 388 -8.82 -16.67 13.03
C LEU A 388 -8.44 -15.25 12.63
N THR A 389 -7.58 -14.58 13.39
CA THR A 389 -7.09 -13.25 12.99
C THR A 389 -6.18 -13.35 11.78
N ARG A 390 -6.34 -12.45 10.81
CA ARG A 390 -5.47 -12.44 9.64
C ARG A 390 -4.09 -11.93 10.00
N PHE A 391 -3.05 -12.69 9.67
CA PHE A 391 -1.66 -12.23 9.72
C PHE A 391 -1.33 -11.45 8.44
N PHE A 392 -0.86 -10.21 8.60
CA PHE A 392 -0.44 -9.36 7.48
C PHE A 392 1.06 -9.46 7.21
N GLY A 393 1.87 -9.53 8.26
CA GLY A 393 3.31 -9.58 8.15
C GLY A 393 4.01 -9.36 9.49
N ALA A 394 5.34 -9.31 9.47
CA ALA A 394 6.15 -8.98 10.63
C ALA A 394 7.31 -8.06 10.23
N CYS A 395 7.61 -7.09 11.09
CA CYS A 395 8.87 -6.38 11.06
C CYS A 395 9.87 -7.19 11.89
N VAL A 396 11.01 -7.53 11.29
CA VAL A 396 12.10 -8.30 11.92
C VAL A 396 13.38 -7.48 12.08
N GLU A 397 13.31 -6.19 11.79
CA GLU A 397 14.43 -5.25 11.90
C GLU A 397 14.57 -4.81 13.35
N ALA A 398 15.68 -5.18 14.00
CA ALA A 398 16.01 -4.68 15.32
C ALA A 398 16.28 -3.16 15.28
N PRO A 399 15.82 -2.36 16.28
CA PRO A 399 15.14 -2.76 17.51
C PRO A 399 13.62 -2.95 17.43
N ASN A 400 13.02 -2.66 16.27
CA ASN A 400 11.57 -2.54 16.11
C ASN A 400 10.94 -3.84 15.59
N ILE A 401 11.06 -4.93 16.34
CA ILE A 401 10.45 -6.21 15.96
C ILE A 401 8.96 -6.20 16.36
N CYS A 402 8.06 -6.26 15.39
CA CYS A 402 6.62 -6.25 15.62
C CYS A 402 5.86 -7.18 14.67
N ILE A 403 4.70 -7.66 15.12
CA ILE A 403 3.82 -8.53 14.34
C ILE A 403 2.56 -7.75 13.97
N LEU A 404 2.19 -7.80 12.70
CA LEU A 404 1.02 -7.10 12.15
C LEU A 404 -0.11 -8.10 11.92
N THR A 405 -1.18 -7.96 12.70
CA THR A 405 -2.40 -8.78 12.60
C THR A 405 -3.64 -7.90 12.48
N GLU A 406 -4.77 -8.51 12.11
CA GLU A 406 -6.07 -7.86 12.05
C GLU A 406 -6.50 -7.26 13.40
N TYR A 407 -6.83 -5.96 13.40
CA TYR A 407 -7.34 -5.28 14.59
C TYR A 407 -8.82 -5.59 14.84
N CYS A 408 -9.12 -6.03 16.05
CA CYS A 408 -10.47 -6.35 16.51
C CYS A 408 -10.94 -5.29 17.52
N SER A 409 -11.88 -4.43 17.12
CA SER A 409 -12.22 -3.19 17.83
C SER A 409 -12.95 -3.38 19.17
N ARG A 410 -13.49 -4.57 19.46
CA ARG A 410 -14.24 -4.83 20.71
C ARG A 410 -13.34 -5.36 21.84
N GLY A 411 -12.07 -5.64 21.56
CA GLY A 411 -11.12 -6.14 22.56
C GLY A 411 -11.12 -7.66 22.69
N THR A 412 -10.63 -8.14 23.83
CA THR A 412 -10.51 -9.58 24.14
C THR A 412 -11.80 -10.13 24.74
N LEU A 413 -12.01 -11.43 24.62
CA LEU A 413 -13.17 -12.11 25.20
C LEU A 413 -13.14 -12.00 26.74
N GLN A 414 -11.95 -12.02 27.33
CA GLN A 414 -11.77 -11.84 28.78
C GLN A 414 -12.31 -10.48 29.27
N GLU A 415 -11.99 -9.39 28.57
CA GLU A 415 -12.51 -8.05 28.88
C GLU A 415 -14.02 -7.95 28.70
N ILE A 416 -14.55 -8.55 27.62
CA ILE A 416 -15.99 -8.57 27.35
C ILE A 416 -16.74 -9.39 28.41
N ASN A 417 -16.14 -10.50 28.86
CA ASN A 417 -16.75 -11.39 29.83
C ASN A 417 -16.87 -10.74 31.22
N LEU A 418 -15.82 -10.01 31.63
CA LEU A 418 -15.75 -9.30 32.91
C LEU A 418 -16.54 -7.98 32.94
N ASN A 419 -16.97 -7.46 31.78
CA ASN A 419 -17.74 -6.25 31.72
C ASN A 419 -19.23 -6.51 32.03
N GLU A 420 -19.68 -6.08 33.22
CA GLU A 420 -21.07 -6.22 33.69
C GLU A 420 -22.08 -5.43 32.84
N GLU A 421 -21.66 -4.37 32.13
CA GLU A 421 -22.54 -3.58 31.26
C GLU A 421 -22.95 -4.35 30.00
N ILE A 422 -22.10 -5.29 29.54
CA ILE A 422 -22.36 -6.10 28.36
C ILE A 422 -23.17 -7.32 28.77
N LYS A 423 -24.44 -7.37 28.40
CA LYS A 423 -25.31 -8.54 28.62
C LYS A 423 -25.17 -9.55 27.48
N LEU A 424 -24.32 -10.56 27.67
CA LEU A 424 -24.25 -11.76 26.82
C LEU A 424 -25.40 -12.69 27.20
N ASP A 425 -26.32 -12.90 26.26
CA ASP A 425 -27.35 -13.93 26.39
C ASP A 425 -26.77 -15.32 26.06
N ASN A 426 -27.52 -16.38 26.38
CA ASN A 426 -27.10 -17.76 26.11
C ASN A 426 -26.87 -18.02 24.60
N ILE A 427 -27.47 -17.21 23.72
CA ILE A 427 -27.33 -17.33 22.27
C ILE A 427 -25.94 -16.81 21.85
N PHE A 428 -25.52 -15.65 22.35
CA PHE A 428 -24.19 -15.09 22.14
C PHE A 428 -23.11 -15.99 22.73
N ILE A 429 -23.31 -16.49 23.95
CA ILE A 429 -22.36 -17.41 24.60
C ILE A 429 -22.18 -18.66 23.73
N HIS A 430 -23.28 -19.28 23.29
CA HIS A 430 -23.22 -20.45 22.41
C HIS A 430 -22.60 -20.14 21.04
N SER A 431 -22.83 -18.94 20.49
CA SER A 431 -22.19 -18.47 19.26
C SER A 431 -20.67 -18.43 19.41
N PHE A 432 -20.17 -17.79 20.46
CA PHE A 432 -18.73 -17.71 20.72
C PHE A 432 -18.09 -19.08 20.92
N ILE A 433 -18.74 -19.96 21.67
CA ILE A 433 -18.25 -21.33 21.89
C ILE A 433 -18.14 -22.09 20.56
N LEU A 434 -19.15 -21.95 19.69
CA LEU A 434 -19.14 -22.58 18.37
C LEU A 434 -18.08 -21.98 17.44
N GLU A 435 -17.87 -20.67 17.51
CA GLU A 435 -16.86 -19.96 16.72
C GLU A 435 -15.43 -20.33 17.13
N ILE A 436 -15.14 -20.43 18.44
CA ILE A 436 -13.86 -20.93 18.93
C ILE A 436 -13.64 -22.38 18.46
N ALA A 437 -14.65 -23.25 18.63
CA ALA A 437 -14.53 -24.65 18.20
C ALA A 437 -14.31 -24.78 16.69
N THR A 438 -14.95 -23.94 15.88
CA THR A 438 -14.79 -23.93 14.42
C THR A 438 -13.42 -23.39 14.01
N GLY A 439 -12.92 -22.33 14.66
CA GLY A 439 -11.58 -21.79 14.44
C GLY A 439 -10.48 -22.79 14.80
N MET A 440 -10.64 -23.51 15.92
CA MET A 440 -9.69 -24.53 16.36
C MET A 440 -9.72 -25.81 15.51
N GLU A 441 -10.90 -26.26 15.06
CA GLU A 441 -11.01 -27.37 14.09
C GLU A 441 -10.18 -27.06 12.83
N TYR A 442 -10.32 -25.83 12.31
CA TYR A 442 -9.54 -25.40 11.15
C TYR A 442 -8.04 -25.32 11.46
N LEU A 443 -7.66 -24.70 12.59
CA LEU A 443 -6.25 -24.59 12.99
C LEU A 443 -5.56 -25.96 13.17
N HIS A 444 -6.31 -26.95 13.67
CA HIS A 444 -5.82 -28.33 13.81
C HIS A 444 -5.70 -29.07 12.48
N SER A 445 -6.46 -28.67 11.46
CA SER A 445 -6.41 -29.26 10.12
C SER A 445 -5.25 -28.75 9.26
N VAL A 446 -4.71 -27.57 9.57
CA VAL A 446 -3.60 -26.95 8.81
C VAL A 446 -2.24 -27.26 9.43
N ASP A 447 -1.16 -26.96 8.72
CA ASP A 447 0.23 -27.31 9.09
C ASP A 447 0.73 -26.73 10.43
N ILE A 448 0.03 -25.73 10.99
CA ILE A 448 0.30 -25.20 12.34
C ILE A 448 -0.03 -26.26 13.42
N LYS A 449 -1.01 -27.12 13.15
CA LYS A 449 -1.50 -28.25 13.95
C LYS A 449 -2.13 -27.91 15.30
N PHE A 450 -1.66 -26.93 16.05
CA PHE A 450 -2.25 -26.57 17.35
C PHE A 450 -1.90 -25.14 17.74
N HIS A 451 -2.67 -24.58 18.67
CA HIS A 451 -2.47 -23.22 19.19
C HIS A 451 -1.38 -23.20 20.27
N GLY A 452 -1.50 -24.07 21.27
CA GLY A 452 -0.51 -24.28 22.34
C GLY A 452 -0.57 -23.29 23.51
N HIS A 453 -1.27 -22.17 23.37
CA HIS A 453 -1.57 -21.22 24.45
C HIS A 453 -2.96 -20.58 24.27
N LEU A 454 -4.01 -21.40 24.17
CA LEU A 454 -5.37 -20.89 23.99
C LEU A 454 -5.90 -20.36 25.33
N THR A 455 -6.31 -19.08 25.37
CA THR A 455 -6.90 -18.42 26.55
C THR A 455 -8.03 -17.49 26.10
N SER A 456 -8.87 -17.02 27.02
CA SER A 456 -9.87 -16.01 26.70
C SER A 456 -9.28 -14.67 26.25
N SER A 457 -8.06 -14.33 26.68
CA SER A 457 -7.33 -13.15 26.19
C SER A 457 -6.88 -13.29 24.73
N ASN A 458 -6.66 -14.53 24.26
CA ASN A 458 -6.29 -14.83 22.87
C ASN A 458 -7.50 -15.04 21.95
N CYS A 459 -8.72 -14.87 22.48
CA CYS A 459 -9.94 -14.76 21.70
C CYS A 459 -10.32 -13.28 21.62
N VAL A 460 -10.39 -12.72 20.42
CA VAL A 460 -10.71 -11.29 20.18
C VAL A 460 -11.98 -11.15 19.37
N VAL A 461 -12.69 -10.03 19.53
CA VAL A 461 -14.01 -9.83 18.90
C VAL A 461 -13.99 -8.63 17.94
N ASP A 462 -14.44 -8.85 16.70
CA ASP A 462 -14.50 -7.80 15.68
C ASP A 462 -15.69 -6.84 15.89
N SER A 463 -15.77 -5.78 15.09
CA SER A 463 -16.85 -4.78 15.18
C SER A 463 -18.26 -5.36 14.98
N ARG A 464 -18.37 -6.55 14.37
CA ARG A 464 -19.60 -7.27 14.04
C ARG A 464 -19.91 -8.42 15.00
N TRP A 465 -19.24 -8.47 16.16
CA TRP A 465 -19.44 -9.51 17.17
C TRP A 465 -19.05 -10.92 16.71
N ILE A 466 -18.11 -11.04 15.76
CA ILE A 466 -17.53 -12.33 15.35
C ILE A 466 -16.26 -12.56 16.16
N LEU A 467 -16.17 -13.72 16.82
CA LEU A 467 -14.98 -14.12 17.57
C LEU A 467 -13.90 -14.67 16.64
N LYS A 468 -12.67 -14.20 16.86
CA LYS A 468 -11.46 -14.63 16.17
C LYS A 468 -10.37 -15.04 17.16
N ILE A 469 -9.65 -16.11 16.85
CA ILE A 469 -8.52 -16.58 17.64
C ILE A 469 -7.25 -15.89 17.12
N THR A 470 -6.53 -15.23 18.02
CA THR A 470 -5.27 -14.53 17.73
C THR A 470 -4.07 -15.26 18.32
N ASP A 471 -2.85 -14.81 18.00
CA ASP A 471 -1.59 -15.36 18.53
C ASP A 471 -1.28 -16.82 18.16
N HIS A 472 -1.92 -17.33 17.11
CA HIS A 472 -1.68 -18.68 16.58
C HIS A 472 -0.42 -18.74 15.70
N GLY A 473 0.31 -19.86 15.75
CA GLY A 473 1.48 -20.11 14.90
C GLY A 473 2.76 -19.35 15.28
N LEU A 474 2.73 -18.44 16.27
CA LEU A 474 3.87 -17.61 16.69
C LEU A 474 4.87 -18.32 17.63
N ARG A 475 4.85 -19.66 17.66
CA ARG A 475 5.64 -20.46 18.62
C ARG A 475 7.15 -20.20 18.51
N GLU A 476 7.66 -20.12 17.29
CA GLU A 476 9.09 -19.90 17.04
C GLU A 476 9.54 -18.51 17.51
N PHE A 477 8.70 -17.48 17.31
CA PHE A 477 8.94 -16.12 17.80
C PHE A 477 8.95 -16.02 19.33
N LYS A 478 8.03 -16.71 20.02
CA LYS A 478 7.89 -16.63 21.49
C LYS A 478 8.90 -17.50 22.25
N SER A 479 9.35 -18.62 21.68
CA SER A 479 10.21 -19.61 22.35
C SER A 479 11.57 -19.08 22.86
N HIS A 480 12.16 -18.09 22.20
CA HIS A 480 13.51 -17.57 22.53
C HIS A 480 13.49 -16.42 23.53
N ASN A 481 12.40 -15.65 23.54
CA ASN A 481 12.26 -14.46 24.36
C ASN A 481 12.14 -14.81 25.86
N GLU A 482 11.58 -15.99 26.17
CA GLU A 482 11.41 -16.43 27.54
C GLU A 482 12.58 -17.22 28.12
N GLN A 483 13.49 -17.78 27.32
CA GLN A 483 14.78 -18.25 27.87
C GLN A 483 15.61 -17.09 28.44
N LEU A 484 15.45 -15.88 27.88
CA LEU A 484 16.04 -14.63 28.37
C LEU A 484 15.24 -14.03 29.53
N SER A 485 13.91 -14.09 29.52
CA SER A 485 13.08 -13.64 30.65
C SER A 485 13.31 -14.49 31.91
N VAL A 486 13.50 -15.81 31.76
CA VAL A 486 13.87 -16.74 32.83
C VAL A 486 15.26 -16.45 33.39
N ARG A 487 16.18 -15.88 32.60
CA ARG A 487 17.51 -15.44 33.09
C ARG A 487 17.49 -14.09 33.81
N ARG A 488 16.53 -13.20 33.53
CA ARG A 488 16.44 -11.86 34.15
C ARG A 488 15.46 -11.76 35.31
N ARG A 489 14.45 -12.64 35.40
CA ARG A 489 13.48 -12.66 36.50
C ARG A 489 13.67 -13.91 37.35
N ASN A 490 14.62 -13.81 38.28
CA ASN A 490 14.45 -14.49 39.56
C ASN A 490 13.26 -13.81 40.26
N TYR A 491 12.31 -14.61 40.77
CA TYR A 491 11.08 -14.25 41.48
C TYR A 491 9.84 -13.95 40.60
N LEU A 492 8.85 -14.86 40.73
CA LEU A 492 7.46 -14.85 40.23
C LEU A 492 7.27 -15.30 38.77
N ALA A 493 7.16 -16.62 38.57
CA ALA A 493 6.37 -17.13 37.47
C ALA A 493 4.91 -16.70 37.69
N ASP A 494 4.34 -15.96 36.75
CA ASP A 494 2.96 -15.51 36.84
C ASP A 494 2.02 -16.71 36.63
N TYR A 495 1.75 -17.46 37.70
CA TYR A 495 0.92 -18.67 37.69
C TYR A 495 -0.50 -18.41 37.17
N SER A 496 -0.96 -17.15 37.20
CA SER A 496 -2.27 -16.76 36.65
C SER A 496 -2.40 -17.07 35.15
N LYS A 497 -1.30 -16.97 34.39
CA LYS A 497 -1.29 -17.29 32.95
C LYS A 497 -1.39 -18.77 32.65
N LEU A 498 -1.13 -19.64 33.64
CA LEU A 498 -1.12 -21.08 33.49
C LEU A 498 -2.49 -21.72 33.76
N LEU A 499 -3.50 -20.96 34.21
CA LEU A 499 -4.80 -21.49 34.63
C LEU A 499 -5.58 -22.22 33.51
N TRP A 500 -5.34 -21.87 32.24
CA TRP A 500 -5.93 -22.54 31.07
C TRP A 500 -5.07 -23.71 30.55
N THR A 501 -3.88 -23.94 31.13
CA THR A 501 -2.92 -24.94 30.63
C THR A 501 -3.28 -26.33 31.13
N ALA A 502 -3.24 -27.31 30.24
CA ALA A 502 -3.58 -28.70 30.55
C ALA A 502 -2.57 -29.38 31.49
N PRO A 503 -3.00 -30.32 32.36
CA PRO A 503 -2.13 -30.99 33.33
C PRO A 503 -0.88 -31.62 32.69
N GLU A 504 -1.05 -32.33 31.56
CA GLU A 504 0.05 -33.02 30.87
C GLU A 504 1.11 -32.06 30.30
N ILE A 505 0.75 -30.79 30.08
CA ILE A 505 1.68 -29.74 29.65
C ILE A 505 2.36 -29.14 30.89
N LEU A 506 1.63 -28.95 32.00
CA LEU A 506 2.17 -28.43 33.26
C LEU A 506 3.24 -29.34 33.87
N HIS A 507 3.11 -30.68 33.74
CA HIS A 507 4.11 -31.66 34.17
C HIS A 507 5.43 -31.59 33.38
N GLN A 508 5.46 -30.93 32.22
CA GLN A 508 6.68 -30.76 31.43
C GLN A 508 7.59 -29.68 32.03
N LYS A 509 8.90 -29.78 31.72
CA LYS A 509 9.88 -28.73 32.06
C LYS A 509 9.40 -27.38 31.50
N PRO A 510 9.61 -26.25 32.21
CA PRO A 510 9.17 -24.93 31.76
C PRO A 510 9.57 -24.58 30.31
N SER A 511 10.76 -24.99 29.88
CA SER A 511 11.25 -24.80 28.51
C SER A 511 10.45 -25.55 27.42
N ASN A 512 9.71 -26.59 27.80
CA ASN A 512 8.88 -27.40 26.89
C ASN A 512 7.38 -27.09 26.98
N ARG A 513 6.92 -26.32 27.98
CA ARG A 513 5.49 -25.96 28.14
C ARG A 513 4.91 -25.24 26.91
N TYR A 514 5.75 -24.49 26.20
CA TYR A 514 5.41 -23.78 24.96
C TYR A 514 5.22 -24.66 23.73
N ARG A 515 5.51 -25.96 23.84
CA ARG A 515 5.29 -26.89 22.72
C ARG A 515 3.82 -27.19 22.50
N GLY A 516 2.93 -26.98 23.48
CA GLY A 516 1.49 -27.21 23.34
C GLY A 516 1.13 -28.65 22.95
N SER A 517 -0.16 -28.95 22.85
CA SER A 517 -0.63 -30.19 22.22
C SER A 517 -2.05 -30.02 21.69
N LEU A 518 -2.45 -30.86 20.72
CA LEU A 518 -3.83 -30.89 20.20
C LEU A 518 -4.86 -31.06 21.33
N LYS A 519 -4.60 -32.01 22.24
CA LYS A 519 -5.48 -32.31 23.37
C LYS A 519 -5.37 -31.28 24.50
N GLY A 520 -4.26 -30.55 24.56
CA GLY A 520 -4.06 -29.42 25.46
C GLY A 520 -4.95 -28.24 25.07
N ASP A 521 -5.07 -27.94 23.78
CA ASP A 521 -5.99 -26.92 23.28
C ASP A 521 -7.46 -27.26 23.62
N VAL A 522 -7.83 -28.54 23.58
CA VAL A 522 -9.17 -29.02 23.95
C VAL A 522 -9.43 -28.78 25.45
N TYR A 523 -8.44 -29.01 26.31
CA TYR A 523 -8.55 -28.69 27.74
C TYR A 523 -8.75 -27.18 27.95
N SER A 524 -7.93 -26.35 27.31
CA SER A 524 -8.03 -24.90 27.40
C SER A 524 -9.40 -24.40 26.93
N PHE A 525 -9.95 -24.98 25.86
CA PHE A 525 -11.30 -24.70 25.40
C PHE A 525 -12.36 -25.02 26.47
N GLY A 526 -12.24 -26.14 27.19
CA GLY A 526 -13.14 -26.48 28.30
C GLY A 526 -13.13 -25.43 29.42
N ILE A 527 -11.96 -24.88 29.75
CA ILE A 527 -11.83 -23.80 30.74
C ILE A 527 -12.45 -22.47 30.23
N ILE A 528 -12.33 -22.17 28.94
CA ILE A 528 -12.98 -20.98 28.34
C ILE A 528 -14.51 -21.12 28.35
N VAL A 529 -15.04 -22.32 28.10
CA VAL A 529 -16.48 -22.60 28.21
C VAL A 529 -16.98 -22.33 29.63
N TYR A 530 -16.23 -22.78 30.65
CA TYR A 530 -16.52 -22.47 32.05
C TYR A 530 -16.57 -20.95 32.32
N GLU A 531 -15.56 -20.22 31.83
CA GLU A 531 -15.44 -18.77 31.99
C GLU A 531 -16.63 -18.03 31.35
N LEU A 532 -17.10 -18.47 30.18
CA LEU A 532 -18.24 -17.85 29.51
C LEU A 532 -19.58 -18.15 30.22
N GLU A 533 -19.77 -19.36 30.76
CA GLU A 533 -21.00 -19.70 31.47
C GLU A 533 -21.09 -19.06 32.86
N THR A 534 -19.97 -18.98 33.57
CA THR A 534 -19.92 -18.40 34.92
C THR A 534 -19.73 -16.89 34.92
N ARG A 535 -19.39 -16.28 33.77
CA ARG A 535 -19.07 -14.85 33.63
C ARG A 535 -17.95 -14.37 34.58
N ASN A 536 -17.06 -15.27 34.95
CA ASN A 536 -15.98 -15.04 35.90
C ASN A 536 -14.67 -15.67 35.40
N LEU A 537 -13.54 -15.24 35.99
CA LEU A 537 -12.25 -15.86 35.71
C LEU A 537 -12.24 -17.34 36.14
N PRO A 538 -11.40 -18.18 35.51
CA PRO A 538 -11.25 -19.58 35.93
C PRO A 538 -10.88 -19.71 37.41
N PHE A 539 -11.50 -20.66 38.11
CA PHE A 539 -11.25 -20.97 39.53
C PHE A 539 -11.54 -19.83 40.52
N ASN A 540 -12.23 -18.76 40.12
CA ASN A 540 -12.51 -17.61 40.98
C ASN A 540 -13.25 -18.00 42.28
N ASP A 541 -14.16 -18.97 42.21
CA ASP A 541 -14.98 -19.42 43.34
C ASP A 541 -14.21 -20.30 44.34
N CYS A 542 -12.95 -20.67 44.07
CA CYS A 542 -12.14 -21.48 44.97
C CYS A 542 -11.49 -20.66 46.09
N HIS A 543 -11.38 -19.34 45.97
CA HIS A 543 -10.65 -18.46 46.89
C HIS A 543 -9.20 -18.93 47.19
N LEU A 544 -8.53 -19.52 46.20
CA LEU A 544 -7.14 -19.98 46.31
C LEU A 544 -6.24 -19.11 45.43
N GLU A 545 -4.98 -18.95 45.85
CA GLU A 545 -3.93 -18.32 45.04
C GLU A 545 -3.62 -19.15 43.79
N SER A 546 -3.22 -18.48 42.70
CA SER A 546 -2.97 -19.15 41.40
C SER A 546 -1.90 -20.25 41.50
N GLU A 547 -0.89 -20.08 42.35
CA GLU A 547 0.15 -21.09 42.60
C GLU A 547 -0.43 -22.36 43.25
N GLU A 548 -1.33 -22.20 44.23
CA GLU A 548 -1.95 -23.33 44.91
C GLU A 548 -2.91 -24.09 43.99
N ILE A 549 -3.66 -23.37 43.15
CA ILE A 549 -4.52 -23.95 42.13
C ILE A 549 -3.70 -24.85 41.18
N ILE A 550 -2.60 -24.32 40.64
CA ILE A 550 -1.72 -25.09 39.73
C ILE A 550 -1.10 -26.28 40.47
N GLY A 551 -0.70 -26.13 41.73
CA GLY A 551 -0.22 -27.22 42.57
C GLY A 551 -1.22 -28.35 42.74
N ARG A 552 -2.51 -28.03 42.97
CA ARG A 552 -3.59 -29.02 43.11
C ARG A 552 -3.94 -29.70 41.79
N VAL A 553 -3.92 -28.96 40.67
CA VAL A 553 -4.09 -29.55 39.32
C VAL A 553 -2.96 -30.54 39.04
N LEU A 554 -1.70 -30.18 39.35
CA LEU A 554 -0.54 -31.05 39.16
C LEU A 554 -0.55 -32.29 40.05
N ALA A 555 -1.16 -32.20 41.24
CA ALA A 555 -1.25 -33.31 42.20
C ALA A 555 -2.17 -34.45 41.72
N GLY A 556 -3.02 -34.23 40.71
CA GLY A 556 -3.84 -35.29 40.11
C GLY A 556 -4.78 -35.96 41.11
N THR A 557 -5.49 -35.17 41.93
CA THR A 557 -6.43 -35.68 42.94
C THR A 557 -7.53 -36.56 42.31
N SER A 558 -8.20 -37.41 43.10
CA SER A 558 -9.36 -38.19 42.65
C SER A 558 -10.61 -37.78 43.47
N PRO A 559 -11.58 -37.05 42.89
CA PRO A 559 -11.65 -36.61 41.49
C PRO A 559 -10.63 -35.50 41.15
N PRO A 560 -10.26 -35.35 39.86
CA PRO A 560 -9.33 -34.31 39.40
C PRO A 560 -9.79 -32.91 39.80
N PHE A 561 -8.87 -32.08 40.29
CA PHE A 561 -9.19 -30.71 40.67
C PHE A 561 -9.56 -29.87 39.44
N ARG A 562 -10.79 -29.34 39.42
CA ARG A 562 -11.37 -28.56 38.32
C ARG A 562 -12.21 -27.40 38.88
N PRO A 563 -12.49 -26.36 38.06
CA PRO A 563 -13.35 -25.27 38.48
C PRO A 563 -14.73 -25.76 38.96
N PRO A 564 -15.24 -25.25 40.09
CA PRO A 564 -16.51 -25.70 40.68
C PRO A 564 -17.68 -25.23 39.81
N LEU A 565 -18.54 -26.16 39.39
CA LEU A 565 -19.72 -25.81 38.58
C LEU A 565 -20.87 -25.30 39.45
N PRO A 566 -21.57 -24.22 39.07
CA PRO A 566 -22.75 -23.74 39.79
C PRO A 566 -23.87 -24.78 39.75
N ALA A 567 -24.65 -24.89 40.82
CA ALA A 567 -25.70 -25.91 40.98
C ALA A 567 -26.94 -25.69 40.10
N ASN A 568 -27.10 -24.49 39.51
CA ASN A 568 -28.28 -24.09 38.75
C ASN A 568 -27.85 -23.69 37.33
N VAL A 569 -27.88 -24.65 36.41
CA VAL A 569 -27.23 -24.54 35.10
C VAL A 569 -28.28 -24.49 34.01
N ALA A 570 -28.17 -23.52 33.11
CA ALA A 570 -29.12 -23.32 32.02
C ALA A 570 -29.05 -24.38 30.90
N ASN A 571 -27.95 -25.14 30.75
CA ASN A 571 -27.75 -26.09 29.65
C ASN A 571 -26.90 -27.33 30.03
N GLU A 572 -27.56 -28.45 30.36
CA GLU A 572 -26.90 -29.70 30.76
C GLU A 572 -25.98 -30.28 29.68
N ASP A 573 -26.30 -30.06 28.41
CA ASP A 573 -25.50 -30.60 27.31
C ASP A 573 -24.19 -29.85 27.09
N LEU A 574 -24.18 -28.52 27.31
CA LEU A 574 -22.95 -27.72 27.24
C LEU A 574 -22.01 -28.07 28.39
N HIS A 575 -22.58 -28.34 29.57
CA HIS A 575 -21.89 -28.91 30.71
C HIS A 575 -21.24 -30.27 30.41
N LEU A 576 -21.92 -31.13 29.66
CA LEU A 576 -21.36 -32.41 29.23
C LEU A 576 -20.14 -32.19 28.32
N VAL A 577 -20.24 -31.29 27.33
CA VAL A 577 -19.13 -30.94 26.42
C VAL A 577 -17.95 -30.40 27.22
N MET A 578 -18.18 -29.46 28.14
CA MET A 578 -17.14 -28.93 29.03
C MET A 578 -16.45 -30.05 29.83
N LYS A 579 -17.25 -30.97 30.42
CA LYS A 579 -16.72 -32.10 31.18
C LYS A 579 -15.89 -33.07 30.35
N MET A 580 -16.26 -33.28 29.09
CA MET A 580 -15.48 -34.09 28.16
C MET A 580 -14.15 -33.42 27.79
N CYS A 581 -14.15 -32.10 27.61
CA CYS A 581 -12.97 -31.33 27.19
C CYS A 581 -11.86 -31.27 28.26
N TRP A 582 -12.22 -31.20 29.55
CA TRP A 582 -11.23 -31.03 30.63
C TRP A 582 -10.87 -32.33 31.38
N LYS A 583 -11.11 -33.51 30.78
CA LYS A 583 -10.73 -34.80 31.38
C LYS A 583 -9.22 -34.87 31.70
N GLU A 584 -8.85 -35.60 32.74
CA GLU A 584 -7.44 -35.73 33.16
C GLU A 584 -6.58 -36.38 32.07
N ILE A 585 -7.04 -37.51 31.53
CA ILE A 585 -6.34 -38.26 30.48
C ILE A 585 -6.57 -37.58 29.11
N PRO A 586 -5.52 -37.16 28.38
CA PRO A 586 -5.64 -36.46 27.10
C PRO A 586 -6.36 -37.24 26.01
N GLU A 587 -6.17 -38.56 25.96
CA GLU A 587 -6.75 -39.45 24.95
C GLU A 587 -8.27 -39.60 25.08
N GLU A 588 -8.82 -39.35 26.27
CA GLU A 588 -10.25 -39.39 26.50
C GLU A 588 -10.98 -38.09 26.10
N ARG A 589 -10.22 -37.02 25.77
CA ARG A 589 -10.78 -35.74 25.35
C ARG A 589 -11.20 -35.84 23.87
N PRO A 590 -12.38 -35.34 23.49
CA PRO A 590 -12.84 -35.37 22.10
C PRO A 590 -12.00 -34.45 21.20
N ASP A 591 -12.07 -34.66 19.89
CA ASP A 591 -11.49 -33.72 18.92
C ASP A 591 -12.44 -32.55 18.61
N PHE A 592 -11.92 -31.41 18.14
CA PHE A 592 -12.75 -30.24 17.82
C PHE A 592 -13.85 -30.52 16.79
N TRP A 593 -13.64 -31.49 15.89
CA TRP A 593 -14.69 -31.97 14.97
C TRP A 593 -15.89 -32.57 15.72
N GLU A 594 -15.63 -33.42 16.73
CA GLU A 594 -16.65 -34.04 17.56
C GLU A 594 -17.34 -33.01 18.44
N ILE A 595 -16.57 -32.12 19.07
CA ILE A 595 -17.06 -31.00 19.89
C ILE A 595 -18.02 -30.14 19.07
N ARG A 596 -17.60 -29.68 17.88
CA ARG A 596 -18.45 -28.86 17.01
C ARG A 596 -19.71 -29.60 16.56
N LYS A 597 -19.60 -30.91 16.29
CA LYS A 597 -20.77 -31.74 15.94
C LYS A 597 -21.76 -31.83 17.09
N LEU A 598 -21.29 -31.97 18.33
CA LEU A 598 -22.12 -31.93 19.53
C LEU A 598 -22.77 -30.56 19.68
N LEU A 599 -22.00 -29.47 19.69
CA LEU A 599 -22.51 -28.09 19.80
C LEU A 599 -23.56 -27.74 18.73
N LYS A 600 -23.37 -28.20 17.48
CA LYS A 600 -24.35 -28.00 16.40
C LYS A 600 -25.66 -28.75 16.62
N LYS A 601 -25.64 -29.90 17.30
CA LYS A 601 -26.86 -30.63 17.67
C LYS A 601 -27.61 -29.92 18.80
N LEU A 602 -26.88 -29.34 19.75
CA LEU A 602 -27.47 -28.57 20.86
C LEU A 602 -28.21 -27.33 20.39
N HIS A 603 -27.78 -26.75 19.27
CA HIS A 603 -28.37 -25.52 18.74
C HIS A 603 -29.69 -25.70 17.98
N GLY A 604 -30.20 -26.93 17.78
CA GLY A 604 -31.49 -27.19 17.13
C GLY A 604 -31.56 -26.69 15.68
N GLY A 605 -31.49 -27.60 14.71
CA GLY A 605 -31.59 -27.24 13.29
C GLY A 605 -32.82 -26.39 12.98
N LYS A 606 -32.57 -25.19 12.41
CA LYS A 606 -33.50 -24.13 11.96
C LYS A 606 -33.83 -23.05 13.02
N ASN A 607 -33.00 -22.00 13.07
CA ASN A 607 -33.41 -20.58 12.95
C ASN A 607 -32.24 -19.62 13.22
N ASN A 608 -31.64 -19.14 12.13
CA ASN A 608 -30.98 -17.86 11.90
C ASN A 608 -30.43 -17.10 13.13
N LEU A 609 -29.28 -17.57 13.64
CA LEU A 609 -28.34 -16.77 14.45
C LEU A 609 -27.97 -15.46 13.74
N VAL A 610 -27.85 -15.48 12.41
CA VAL A 610 -27.60 -14.29 11.59
C VAL A 610 -28.79 -13.33 11.58
N ASP A 611 -30.04 -13.81 11.52
CA ASP A 611 -31.21 -12.91 11.59
C ASP A 611 -31.46 -12.40 13.01
N LYS A 612 -31.09 -13.17 14.05
CA LYS A 612 -31.11 -12.70 15.45
C LYS A 612 -30.00 -11.69 15.76
N ILE A 613 -28.80 -11.88 15.22
CA ILE A 613 -27.68 -10.92 15.33
C ILE A 613 -28.00 -9.66 14.50
N ILE A 614 -28.66 -9.78 13.35
CA ILE A 614 -29.16 -8.62 12.58
C ILE A 614 -30.27 -7.90 13.37
N TYR A 615 -31.22 -8.62 13.95
CA TYR A 615 -32.28 -8.06 14.80
C TYR A 615 -31.71 -7.34 16.05
N MET A 616 -30.65 -7.87 16.66
CA MET A 616 -29.98 -7.24 17.81
C MET A 616 -28.98 -6.14 17.44
N LEU A 617 -28.34 -6.21 16.26
CA LEU A 617 -27.55 -5.10 15.71
C LEU A 617 -28.46 -3.91 15.35
N GLU A 618 -29.67 -4.19 14.86
CA GLU A 618 -30.73 -3.20 14.70
C GLU A 618 -31.13 -2.61 16.06
N GLU A 619 -31.31 -3.41 17.11
CA GLU A 619 -31.70 -2.92 18.46
C GLU A 619 -30.59 -2.11 19.16
N HIS A 620 -29.32 -2.48 19.01
CA HIS A 620 -28.20 -1.73 19.57
C HIS A 620 -27.79 -0.51 18.74
N SER A 621 -27.89 -0.56 17.40
CA SER A 621 -27.75 0.66 16.58
C SER A 621 -28.92 1.61 16.85
N LEU A 622 -30.13 1.10 17.09
CA LEU A 622 -31.28 1.89 17.54
C LEU A 622 -31.09 2.46 18.94
N ASN A 623 -30.48 1.75 19.89
CA ASN A 623 -30.20 2.30 21.22
C ASN A 623 -29.10 3.37 21.21
N LEU A 624 -28.07 3.23 20.37
CA LEU A 624 -27.04 4.26 20.16
C LEU A 624 -27.57 5.45 19.32
N GLU A 625 -28.43 5.19 18.33
CA GLU A 625 -29.20 6.22 17.65
C GLU A 625 -30.21 6.90 18.59
N ASN A 626 -30.79 6.19 19.57
CA ASN A 626 -31.72 6.75 20.54
C ASN A 626 -31.00 7.58 21.61
N LEU A 627 -29.80 7.17 22.06
CA LEU A 627 -28.96 8.01 22.92
C LEU A 627 -28.50 9.27 22.17
N SER A 628 -28.07 9.14 20.91
CA SER A 628 -27.66 10.29 20.08
C SER A 628 -28.82 11.11 19.50
N ARG A 629 -30.05 10.54 19.42
CA ARG A 629 -31.31 11.25 19.10
C ARG A 629 -31.91 11.97 20.29
N ASN A 630 -31.82 11.41 21.50
CA ASN A 630 -32.43 12.01 22.69
C ASN A 630 -31.76 13.34 23.06
N GLU A 631 -30.48 13.53 22.72
CA GLU A 631 -29.80 14.82 22.88
C GLU A 631 -30.09 15.82 21.75
N ARG A 632 -30.56 15.37 20.57
CA ARG A 632 -30.68 16.24 19.39
C ARG A 632 -32.08 16.51 18.87
N ASN A 633 -33.14 15.78 19.26
CA ASN A 633 -34.49 16.04 18.74
C ASN A 633 -35.60 15.69 19.76
N SER A 634 -35.89 16.63 20.66
CA SER A 634 -37.12 16.72 21.46
C SER A 634 -38.34 17.24 20.67
N GLY A 635 -38.32 17.18 19.33
CA GLY A 635 -39.41 17.64 18.48
C GLY A 635 -39.59 16.74 17.25
N LEU A 636 -40.84 16.36 16.98
CA LEU A 636 -41.33 15.67 15.78
C LEU A 636 -41.12 14.14 15.70
N LYS A 637 -41.78 13.41 16.61
CA LYS A 637 -42.32 12.08 16.31
C LYS A 637 -43.63 12.22 15.54
N ARG A 638 -43.68 11.72 14.29
CA ARG A 638 -44.78 10.93 13.69
C ARG A 638 -44.73 10.99 12.15
N ARG A 639 -44.17 9.94 11.53
CA ARG A 639 -44.80 9.16 10.43
C ARG A 639 -43.77 8.21 9.77
N ARG A 640 -44.24 6.98 9.52
CA ARG A 640 -43.70 5.92 8.63
C ARG A 640 -42.75 4.90 9.25
N GLY A 641 -43.35 3.97 10.01
CA GLY A 641 -43.03 2.55 9.82
C GLY A 641 -43.64 2.06 8.51
N GLN A 642 -43.07 0.99 7.94
CA GLN A 642 -43.28 0.45 6.59
C GLN A 642 -42.60 1.21 5.44
N ARG A 643 -41.33 0.86 5.21
CA ARG A 643 -40.79 0.41 3.91
C ARG A 643 -39.39 -0.17 4.17
N ASN A 644 -39.23 -1.44 3.81
CA ASN A 644 -38.06 -2.26 4.14
C ASN A 644 -36.75 -1.68 3.58
N CYS A 645 -35.71 -1.82 4.38
CA CYS A 645 -34.34 -1.39 4.13
C CYS A 645 -33.72 -2.17 2.94
N PHE A 646 -33.74 -1.57 1.74
CA PHE A 646 -33.26 -2.23 0.50
C PHE A 646 -31.74 -2.06 0.27
N THR A 647 -31.11 -1.03 0.84
CA THR A 647 -29.65 -0.80 0.74
C THR A 647 -28.83 -1.93 1.38
N THR A 648 -29.40 -2.65 2.35
CA THR A 648 -28.79 -3.83 2.99
C THR A 648 -28.86 -5.11 2.14
N CYS A 649 -29.72 -5.14 1.10
CA CYS A 649 -29.99 -6.35 0.32
C CYS A 649 -28.86 -6.70 -0.67
N CYS A 650 -28.22 -5.69 -1.27
CA CYS A 650 -27.09 -5.86 -2.19
C CYS A 650 -25.80 -6.30 -1.47
N GLN A 651 -25.50 -5.70 -0.30
CA GLN A 651 -24.45 -6.20 0.58
C GLN A 651 -24.70 -7.67 0.92
N ARG A 652 -25.96 -8.09 1.11
CA ARG A 652 -26.33 -9.51 1.31
C ARG A 652 -25.95 -10.41 0.13
N VAL A 653 -26.33 -10.08 -1.11
CA VAL A 653 -26.04 -10.92 -2.30
C VAL A 653 -24.54 -11.02 -2.59
N LEU A 654 -23.82 -9.90 -2.48
CA LEU A 654 -22.36 -9.83 -2.66
C LEU A 654 -21.61 -10.52 -1.52
N LEU A 655 -21.99 -10.30 -0.26
CA LEU A 655 -21.37 -10.96 0.89
C LEU A 655 -21.66 -12.46 0.92
N ILE A 656 -22.84 -12.93 0.53
CA ILE A 656 -23.16 -14.37 0.52
C ILE A 656 -22.28 -15.10 -0.52
N SER A 657 -22.11 -14.52 -1.71
CA SER A 657 -21.28 -15.12 -2.77
C SER A 657 -19.78 -15.04 -2.47
N LEU A 658 -19.30 -13.91 -1.92
CA LEU A 658 -17.91 -13.75 -1.49
C LEU A 658 -17.56 -14.59 -0.25
N LYS A 659 -18.47 -14.72 0.73
CA LYS A 659 -18.27 -15.57 1.93
C LYS A 659 -18.29 -17.07 1.64
N SER A 660 -18.89 -17.48 0.52
CA SER A 660 -18.91 -18.88 0.08
C SER A 660 -17.75 -19.26 -0.86
N GLY A 661 -16.76 -18.36 -1.03
CA GLY A 661 -15.55 -18.62 -1.82
C GLY A 661 -15.78 -18.75 -3.32
N ARG A 662 -16.97 -18.35 -3.82
CA ARG A 662 -17.31 -18.43 -5.23
C ARG A 662 -17.02 -17.09 -5.90
N PRO A 663 -16.31 -17.06 -7.05
CA PRO A 663 -16.14 -15.81 -7.80
C PRO A 663 -17.53 -15.30 -8.23
N VAL A 664 -17.83 -14.03 -7.91
CA VAL A 664 -19.05 -13.36 -8.37
C VAL A 664 -18.89 -13.13 -9.88
N LYS A 665 -19.56 -13.95 -10.69
CA LYS A 665 -19.53 -13.81 -12.14
C LYS A 665 -20.18 -12.48 -12.54
N ALA A 666 -19.59 -11.82 -13.53
CA ALA A 666 -20.21 -10.67 -14.17
C ALA A 666 -21.54 -11.10 -14.79
N GLU A 667 -22.60 -10.31 -14.57
CA GLU A 667 -23.95 -10.53 -15.08
C GLU A 667 -24.34 -9.38 -16.00
N ASN A 668 -25.02 -9.70 -17.10
CA ASN A 668 -25.58 -8.71 -18.02
C ASN A 668 -27.01 -8.35 -17.62
N PHE A 669 -27.29 -7.07 -17.40
CA PHE A 669 -28.59 -6.51 -17.06
C PHE A 669 -29.12 -5.70 -18.24
N ASP A 670 -30.23 -6.13 -18.84
CA ASP A 670 -30.74 -5.53 -20.08
C ASP A 670 -31.49 -4.22 -19.86
N GLU A 671 -32.10 -4.05 -18.68
CA GLU A 671 -32.99 -2.95 -18.35
C GLU A 671 -32.51 -2.21 -17.09
N VAL A 672 -31.69 -1.18 -17.30
CA VAL A 672 -31.06 -0.40 -16.23
C VAL A 672 -31.19 1.09 -16.55
N THR A 673 -31.45 1.92 -15.54
CA THR A 673 -31.30 3.39 -15.66
C THR A 673 -30.15 3.87 -14.79
N VAL A 674 -29.22 4.60 -15.39
CA VAL A 674 -28.07 5.21 -14.73
C VAL A 674 -28.30 6.70 -14.57
N PHE A 675 -27.98 7.21 -13.38
CA PHE A 675 -28.00 8.62 -12.99
C PHE A 675 -26.58 9.09 -12.71
N PHE A 676 -26.24 10.25 -13.26
CA PHE A 676 -25.06 11.03 -12.93
C PHE A 676 -25.47 12.43 -12.53
N SER A 677 -24.81 12.97 -11.51
CA SER A 677 -24.89 14.40 -11.21
C SER A 677 -23.53 15.00 -10.93
N ASP A 678 -23.40 16.28 -11.25
CA ASP A 678 -22.21 17.10 -11.09
C ASP A 678 -22.55 18.44 -10.43
N ILE A 679 -21.60 18.99 -9.67
CA ILE A 679 -21.75 20.28 -8.99
C ILE A 679 -21.19 21.37 -9.91
N VAL A 680 -22.07 22.22 -10.44
CA VAL A 680 -21.68 23.28 -11.36
C VAL A 680 -20.83 24.32 -10.62
N GLY A 681 -19.59 24.51 -11.08
CA GLY A 681 -18.65 25.46 -10.48
C GLY A 681 -17.85 24.91 -9.30
N PHE A 682 -17.87 23.59 -9.07
CA PHE A 682 -17.13 22.96 -7.96
C PHE A 682 -15.63 23.29 -7.96
N THR A 683 -14.98 23.33 -9.13
CA THR A 683 -13.55 23.67 -9.22
C THR A 683 -13.26 25.06 -8.65
N ALA A 684 -14.07 26.07 -8.99
CA ALA A 684 -13.93 27.42 -8.45
C ALA A 684 -14.19 27.43 -6.94
N LEU A 685 -15.27 26.78 -6.50
CA LEU A 685 -15.63 26.66 -5.08
C LEU A 685 -14.54 25.96 -4.26
N SER A 686 -13.88 24.94 -4.83
CA SER A 686 -12.77 24.21 -4.21
C SER A 686 -11.48 25.02 -4.14
N SER A 687 -11.23 25.90 -5.11
CA SER A 687 -10.04 26.76 -5.14
C SER A 687 -10.07 27.88 -4.11
N GLU A 688 -11.28 28.33 -3.73
CA GLU A 688 -11.47 29.43 -2.79
C GLU A 688 -11.86 28.98 -1.36
N SER A 689 -11.88 27.67 -1.11
CA SER A 689 -12.26 27.08 0.18
C SER A 689 -11.16 26.19 0.74
N THR A 690 -11.06 26.08 2.06
CA THR A 690 -10.07 25.18 2.67
C THR A 690 -10.45 23.71 2.47
N PRO A 691 -9.48 22.76 2.42
CA PRO A 691 -9.78 21.34 2.26
C PRO A 691 -10.76 20.79 3.31
N LEU A 692 -10.67 21.26 4.56
CA LEU A 692 -11.59 20.86 5.63
C LEU A 692 -13.03 21.34 5.37
N GLN A 693 -13.20 22.57 4.88
CA GLN A 693 -14.51 23.11 4.53
C GLN A 693 -15.15 22.36 3.35
N ILE A 694 -14.35 21.95 2.36
CA ILE A 694 -14.82 21.14 1.22
C ILE A 694 -15.26 19.75 1.67
N VAL A 695 -14.50 19.09 2.55
CA VAL A 695 -14.89 17.79 3.11
C VAL A 695 -16.22 17.90 3.88
N THR A 696 -16.39 18.93 4.70
CA THR A 696 -17.65 19.16 5.42
C THR A 696 -18.82 19.43 4.45
N LEU A 697 -18.61 20.25 3.43
CA LEU A 697 -19.62 20.53 2.40
C LEU A 697 -20.07 19.25 1.67
N LEU A 698 -19.12 18.44 1.21
CA LEU A 698 -19.42 17.19 0.51
C LEU A 698 -20.13 16.21 1.44
N ASN A 699 -19.71 16.10 2.70
CA ASN A 699 -20.38 15.24 3.69
C ASN A 699 -21.83 15.69 3.96
N ASP A 700 -22.09 16.98 4.13
CA ASP A 700 -23.44 17.52 4.35
C ASP A 700 -24.34 17.28 3.13
N LEU A 701 -23.79 17.50 1.92
CA LEU A 701 -24.50 17.28 0.66
C LEU A 701 -24.84 15.80 0.46
N TYR A 702 -23.86 14.92 0.62
CA TYR A 702 -24.06 13.48 0.45
C TYR A 702 -24.94 12.88 1.55
N THR A 703 -24.91 13.40 2.77
CA THR A 703 -25.87 13.01 3.82
C THR A 703 -27.30 13.35 3.40
N THR A 704 -27.50 14.52 2.78
CA THR A 704 -28.80 14.93 2.26
C THR A 704 -29.25 14.02 1.10
N PHE A 705 -28.34 13.64 0.21
CA PHE A 705 -28.65 12.76 -0.92
C PHE A 705 -28.95 11.32 -0.46
N ASP A 706 -28.14 10.79 0.44
CA ASP A 706 -28.29 9.45 0.99
C ASP A 706 -29.64 9.33 1.75
N ALA A 707 -30.10 10.40 2.41
CA ALA A 707 -31.42 10.44 3.05
C ALA A 707 -32.58 10.36 2.03
N ILE A 708 -32.44 10.93 0.84
CA ILE A 708 -33.46 10.88 -0.23
C ILE A 708 -33.48 9.49 -0.88
N ILE A 709 -32.29 8.92 -1.13
CA ILE A 709 -32.12 7.62 -1.78
C ILE A 709 -32.64 6.47 -0.92
N HIS A 710 -32.59 6.60 0.41
CA HIS A 710 -33.15 5.61 1.31
C HIS A 710 -34.66 5.32 1.07
N GLY A 711 -35.38 6.25 0.42
CA GLY A 711 -36.79 6.10 0.07
C GLY A 711 -37.08 5.56 -1.34
N CYS A 712 -36.06 5.31 -2.17
CA CYS A 712 -36.19 4.94 -3.58
C CYS A 712 -35.56 3.56 -3.86
N ASP A 713 -36.06 2.83 -4.87
CA ASP A 713 -35.46 1.56 -5.31
C ASP A 713 -34.26 1.83 -6.25
N VAL A 714 -33.15 2.27 -5.65
CA VAL A 714 -31.93 2.66 -6.35
C VAL A 714 -30.69 2.20 -5.58
N TYR A 715 -29.60 2.00 -6.31
CA TYR A 715 -28.30 1.55 -5.83
C TYR A 715 -27.23 2.62 -6.07
N LYS A 716 -26.56 3.04 -5.01
CA LYS A 716 -25.44 3.98 -5.06
C LYS A 716 -24.18 3.25 -5.55
N VAL A 717 -23.60 3.71 -6.65
CA VAL A 717 -22.32 3.22 -7.18
C VAL A 717 -21.20 4.09 -6.60
N GLU A 718 -19.97 3.58 -6.53
CA GLU A 718 -18.82 4.36 -6.04
C GLU A 718 -18.68 5.69 -6.81
N THR A 719 -18.43 6.78 -6.06
CA THR A 719 -18.32 8.14 -6.60
C THR A 719 -16.94 8.39 -7.21
N ILE A 720 -16.89 9.05 -8.36
CA ILE A 720 -15.66 9.52 -9.00
C ILE A 720 -15.60 11.04 -8.83
N GLY A 721 -14.70 11.53 -7.97
CA GLY A 721 -14.58 12.98 -7.71
C GLY A 721 -15.82 13.58 -7.05
N ASP A 722 -16.34 14.66 -7.62
CA ASP A 722 -17.56 15.39 -7.25
C ASP A 722 -18.83 14.85 -7.93
N ALA A 723 -18.70 13.85 -8.80
CA ALA A 723 -19.82 13.23 -9.48
C ALA A 723 -20.51 12.16 -8.62
N TYR A 724 -21.82 12.28 -8.47
CA TYR A 724 -22.65 11.35 -7.72
C TYR A 724 -23.40 10.39 -8.65
N MET A 725 -23.10 9.10 -8.54
CA MET A 725 -23.59 8.05 -9.45
C MET A 725 -24.57 7.10 -8.75
N VAL A 726 -25.75 6.95 -9.34
CA VAL A 726 -26.83 6.09 -8.80
C VAL A 726 -27.48 5.31 -9.93
N VAL A 727 -27.93 4.10 -9.67
CA VAL A 727 -28.47 3.20 -10.70
C VAL A 727 -29.69 2.46 -10.19
N SER A 728 -30.68 2.20 -11.04
CA SER A 728 -31.83 1.34 -10.74
C SER A 728 -31.98 0.24 -11.80
N GLY A 729 -32.60 -0.88 -11.42
CA GLY A 729 -32.66 -2.10 -12.24
C GLY A 729 -31.51 -3.09 -11.98
N LEU A 730 -30.59 -2.74 -11.06
CA LEU A 730 -29.53 -3.61 -10.56
C LEU A 730 -29.21 -3.29 -9.08
N PRO A 731 -28.62 -4.24 -8.32
CA PRO A 731 -28.38 -5.64 -8.69
C PRO A 731 -29.68 -6.48 -8.75
N ILE A 732 -30.79 -5.96 -8.21
CA ILE A 732 -32.09 -6.60 -8.27
C ILE A 732 -32.84 -6.01 -9.47
N ARG A 733 -33.26 -6.87 -10.40
CA ARG A 733 -34.07 -6.46 -11.55
C ARG A 733 -35.45 -6.04 -11.08
N ASN A 734 -35.87 -4.82 -11.39
CA ASN A 734 -37.19 -4.28 -11.07
C ASN A 734 -38.08 -4.08 -12.31
N GLY A 735 -37.74 -4.75 -13.42
CA GLY A 735 -38.41 -4.60 -14.72
C GLY A 735 -38.40 -3.13 -15.16
N HIS A 736 -39.45 -2.65 -15.83
CA HIS A 736 -39.49 -1.27 -16.32
C HIS A 736 -39.45 -0.17 -15.24
N GLN A 737 -39.53 -0.51 -13.94
CA GLN A 737 -39.59 0.48 -12.85
C GLN A 737 -38.29 1.28 -12.68
N HIS A 738 -37.15 0.77 -13.18
CA HIS A 738 -35.84 1.43 -13.08
C HIS A 738 -35.85 2.91 -13.49
N ALA A 739 -36.53 3.26 -14.59
CA ALA A 739 -36.57 4.64 -15.09
C ALA A 739 -37.40 5.56 -14.20
N LYS A 740 -38.49 5.05 -13.66
CA LYS A 740 -39.41 5.78 -12.77
C LYS A 740 -38.72 6.14 -11.45
N GLU A 741 -38.05 5.17 -10.84
CA GLU A 741 -37.36 5.35 -9.55
C GLU A 741 -36.23 6.39 -9.65
N ILE A 742 -35.44 6.34 -10.72
CA ILE A 742 -34.40 7.34 -10.99
C ILE A 742 -34.99 8.72 -11.28
N ALA A 743 -36.07 8.81 -12.06
CA ALA A 743 -36.72 10.09 -12.37
C ALA A 743 -37.32 10.75 -11.12
N ASP A 744 -37.99 9.97 -10.26
CA ASP A 744 -38.55 10.46 -8.99
C ASP A 744 -37.44 10.92 -8.04
N MET A 745 -36.36 10.14 -7.91
CA MET A 745 -35.18 10.49 -7.14
C MET A 745 -34.53 11.79 -7.65
N ALA A 746 -34.33 11.92 -8.96
CA ALA A 746 -33.70 13.10 -9.56
C ALA A 746 -34.49 14.39 -9.28
N LEU A 747 -35.83 14.32 -9.34
CA LEU A 747 -36.70 15.45 -9.00
C LEU A 747 -36.60 15.84 -7.52
N HIS A 748 -36.57 14.86 -6.61
CA HIS A 748 -36.42 15.12 -5.17
C HIS A 748 -35.04 15.67 -4.80
N LEU A 749 -33.97 15.20 -5.45
CA LEU A 749 -32.61 15.70 -5.24
C LEU A 749 -32.52 17.18 -5.63
N LEU A 750 -33.05 17.54 -6.80
CA LEU A 750 -33.05 18.92 -7.28
C LEU A 750 -33.79 19.88 -6.34
N GLN A 751 -34.94 19.45 -5.79
CA GLN A 751 -35.69 20.24 -4.82
C GLN A 751 -34.95 20.43 -3.49
N SER A 752 -34.23 19.40 -3.04
CA SER A 752 -33.47 19.46 -1.78
C SER A 752 -32.23 20.34 -1.92
N VAL A 753 -31.54 20.30 -3.06
CA VAL A 753 -30.38 21.16 -3.35
C VAL A 753 -30.77 22.65 -3.33
N GLN A 754 -31.96 23.02 -3.81
CA GLN A 754 -32.42 24.41 -3.74
C GLN A 754 -32.60 24.95 -2.31
N LYS A 755 -32.78 24.06 -1.33
CA LYS A 755 -32.91 24.39 0.11
C LYS A 755 -31.60 24.23 0.87
N PHE A 756 -30.59 23.62 0.25
CA PHE A 756 -29.31 23.35 0.86
C PHE A 756 -28.50 24.65 1.00
N LYS A 757 -27.94 24.89 2.19
CA LYS A 757 -27.10 26.06 2.49
C LYS A 757 -25.67 25.61 2.77
N ILE A 758 -24.71 26.30 2.16
CA ILE A 758 -23.29 26.05 2.37
C ILE A 758 -22.87 26.74 3.68
N GLN A 759 -22.42 25.96 4.68
CA GLN A 759 -22.14 26.51 6.03
C GLN A 759 -21.12 27.66 6.02
N HIS A 760 -20.07 27.54 5.22
CA HIS A 760 -18.99 28.53 5.14
C HIS A 760 -19.28 29.67 4.12
N ARG A 761 -20.34 29.54 3.32
CA ARG A 761 -20.78 30.52 2.30
C ARG A 761 -22.32 30.53 2.17
N PRO A 762 -23.04 31.05 3.17
CA PRO A 762 -24.49 30.93 3.25
C PRO A 762 -25.26 31.67 2.14
N ASP A 763 -24.63 32.63 1.47
CA ASP A 763 -25.22 33.43 0.39
C ASP A 763 -25.09 32.77 -0.99
N GLU A 764 -24.23 31.77 -1.12
CA GLU A 764 -23.99 31.06 -2.38
C GLU A 764 -24.89 29.81 -2.47
N LYS A 765 -25.63 29.68 -3.57
CA LYS A 765 -26.53 28.54 -3.80
C LYS A 765 -25.85 27.48 -4.65
N LEU A 766 -25.86 26.24 -4.15
CA LEU A 766 -25.34 25.09 -4.88
C LEU A 766 -26.20 24.82 -6.12
N LYS A 767 -25.55 24.60 -7.27
CA LYS A 767 -26.21 24.27 -8.54
C LYS A 767 -25.83 22.86 -8.94
N LEU A 768 -26.82 21.98 -9.06
CA LEU A 768 -26.63 20.60 -9.50
C LEU A 768 -27.00 20.46 -10.98
N ARG A 769 -26.20 19.76 -11.75
CA ARG A 769 -26.51 19.31 -13.12
C ARG A 769 -26.74 17.81 -13.10
N ILE A 770 -27.79 17.32 -13.77
CA ILE A 770 -28.19 15.91 -13.73
C ILE A 770 -28.35 15.34 -15.14
N GLY A 771 -27.81 14.15 -15.36
CA GLY A 771 -28.01 13.34 -16.56
C GLY A 771 -28.52 11.93 -16.26
N ILE A 772 -29.50 11.47 -17.03
CA ILE A 772 -30.07 10.11 -16.90
C ILE A 772 -30.19 9.40 -18.25
N HIS A 773 -29.81 8.12 -18.29
CA HIS A 773 -29.95 7.29 -19.47
C HIS A 773 -30.33 5.85 -19.11
N SER A 774 -31.10 5.19 -19.99
CA SER A 774 -31.59 3.82 -19.81
C SER A 774 -31.07 2.92 -20.91
N GLY A 775 -30.51 1.77 -20.54
CA GLY A 775 -29.93 0.81 -21.47
C GLY A 775 -29.27 -0.39 -20.76
N PRO A 776 -28.72 -1.34 -21.52
CA PRO A 776 -28.10 -2.55 -20.96
C PRO A 776 -26.73 -2.25 -20.32
N VAL A 777 -26.41 -2.97 -19.24
CA VAL A 777 -25.13 -2.86 -18.51
C VAL A 777 -24.65 -4.23 -18.08
N CYS A 778 -23.35 -4.49 -18.21
CA CYS A 778 -22.70 -5.62 -17.57
C CYS A 778 -22.16 -5.18 -16.20
N ALA A 779 -22.59 -5.83 -15.11
CA ALA A 779 -22.16 -5.50 -13.76
C ALA A 779 -21.47 -6.70 -13.10
N GLY A 780 -20.42 -6.44 -12.33
CA GLY A 780 -19.63 -7.49 -11.69
C GLY A 780 -18.67 -6.98 -10.64
N VAL A 781 -18.11 -7.90 -9.87
CA VAL A 781 -17.11 -7.57 -8.83
C VAL A 781 -15.72 -7.59 -9.43
N VAL A 782 -15.00 -6.47 -9.33
CA VAL A 782 -13.63 -6.32 -9.80
C VAL A 782 -12.70 -6.11 -8.61
N GLY A 783 -11.55 -6.79 -8.63
CA GLY A 783 -10.52 -6.68 -7.59
C GLY A 783 -10.62 -7.77 -6.52
N LEU A 784 -9.47 -8.40 -6.21
CA LEU A 784 -9.36 -9.47 -5.21
C LEU A 784 -9.13 -8.93 -3.78
N LYS A 785 -8.50 -7.76 -3.66
CA LYS A 785 -8.10 -7.14 -2.39
C LYS A 785 -9.14 -6.14 -1.86
N MET A 786 -9.85 -5.46 -2.76
CA MET A 786 -11.01 -4.60 -2.49
C MET A 786 -12.06 -4.85 -3.57
N PRO A 787 -12.99 -5.80 -3.37
CA PRO A 787 -14.00 -6.13 -4.36
C PRO A 787 -14.95 -4.95 -4.55
N ARG A 788 -14.89 -4.30 -5.71
CA ARG A 788 -15.77 -3.18 -6.10
C ARG A 788 -16.82 -3.69 -7.07
N TYR A 789 -18.08 -3.30 -6.87
CA TYR A 789 -19.14 -3.61 -7.82
C TYR A 789 -19.09 -2.59 -8.95
N CYS A 790 -18.49 -2.98 -10.06
CA CYS A 790 -18.28 -2.11 -11.22
C CYS A 790 -19.35 -2.35 -12.28
N LEU A 791 -19.75 -1.27 -12.94
CA LEU A 791 -20.66 -1.29 -14.07
C LEU A 791 -19.87 -0.99 -15.34
N PHE A 792 -20.03 -1.85 -16.35
CA PHE A 792 -19.41 -1.72 -17.65
C PHE A 792 -20.48 -1.67 -18.73
N GLY A 793 -20.34 -0.75 -19.67
CA GLY A 793 -21.22 -0.68 -20.82
C GLY A 793 -21.38 0.73 -21.34
N ASP A 794 -21.88 0.79 -22.56
CA ASP A 794 -22.15 2.03 -23.28
C ASP A 794 -23.20 2.91 -22.58
N THR A 795 -24.10 2.31 -21.80
CA THR A 795 -25.12 2.99 -21.00
C THR A 795 -24.49 3.94 -19.97
N VAL A 796 -23.40 3.55 -19.32
CA VAL A 796 -22.70 4.38 -18.32
C VAL A 796 -22.09 5.61 -19.00
N ASN A 797 -21.43 5.40 -20.13
CA ASN A 797 -20.84 6.48 -20.92
C ASN A 797 -21.90 7.45 -21.43
N THR A 798 -23.01 6.93 -21.95
CA THR A 798 -24.12 7.76 -22.46
C THR A 798 -24.79 8.56 -21.35
N ALA A 799 -24.98 7.98 -20.15
CA ALA A 799 -25.50 8.68 -18.98
C ALA A 799 -24.59 9.83 -18.54
N SER A 800 -23.27 9.58 -18.48
CA SER A 800 -22.28 10.63 -18.21
C SER A 800 -22.32 11.74 -19.27
N ARG A 801 -22.54 11.43 -20.55
CA ARG A 801 -22.71 12.45 -21.60
C ARG A 801 -24.02 13.23 -21.48
N MET A 802 -25.09 12.62 -20.98
CA MET A 802 -26.32 13.37 -20.65
C MET A 802 -26.02 14.40 -19.56
N GLU A 803 -25.26 14.01 -18.55
CA GLU A 803 -24.88 14.91 -17.45
C GLU A 803 -24.00 16.04 -17.98
N SER A 804 -22.89 15.73 -18.66
CA SER A 804 -21.92 16.74 -19.10
C SER A 804 -22.48 17.77 -20.08
N ASN A 805 -23.47 17.37 -20.91
CA ASN A 805 -24.19 18.26 -21.83
C ASN A 805 -25.47 18.85 -21.22
N GLY A 806 -25.74 18.58 -19.94
CA GLY A 806 -26.87 19.13 -19.20
C GLY A 806 -26.68 20.61 -18.84
N GLU A 807 -27.73 21.21 -18.32
CA GLU A 807 -27.73 22.59 -17.83
C GLU A 807 -27.90 22.62 -16.31
N ALA A 808 -27.42 23.69 -15.68
CA ALA A 808 -27.56 23.87 -14.24
C ALA A 808 -29.04 23.82 -13.83
N LEU A 809 -29.29 23.09 -12.74
CA LEU A 809 -30.60 22.88 -12.15
C LEU A 809 -31.64 22.17 -13.05
N LYS A 810 -31.19 21.45 -14.10
CA LYS A 810 -32.05 20.68 -15.00
C LYS A 810 -31.66 19.21 -15.04
N ILE A 811 -32.65 18.37 -15.37
CA ILE A 811 -32.48 16.91 -15.54
C ILE A 811 -32.52 16.61 -17.04
N HIS A 812 -31.36 16.28 -17.60
CA HIS A 812 -31.20 15.90 -19.00
C HIS A 812 -31.38 14.40 -19.17
N MET A 813 -32.19 13.98 -20.14
CA MET A 813 -32.45 12.56 -20.39
C MET A 813 -32.35 12.19 -21.87
N SER A 814 -31.98 10.92 -22.10
CA SER A 814 -32.01 10.30 -23.41
C SER A 814 -33.43 9.95 -23.89
N GLY A 815 -33.60 9.72 -25.20
CA GLY A 815 -34.85 9.19 -25.76
C GLY A 815 -35.28 7.84 -25.19
N ALA A 816 -34.32 6.94 -24.92
CA ALA A 816 -34.61 5.64 -24.31
C ALA A 816 -35.30 5.77 -22.94
N THR A 817 -34.80 6.65 -22.08
CA THR A 817 -35.40 6.92 -20.76
C THR A 817 -36.80 7.52 -20.88
N LYS A 818 -37.00 8.45 -21.82
CA LYS A 818 -38.32 9.04 -22.12
C LYS A 818 -39.34 7.98 -22.51
N ASP A 819 -38.96 6.99 -23.31
CA ASP A 819 -39.87 5.94 -23.75
C ASP A 819 -40.29 5.01 -22.60
N TYR A 820 -39.39 4.72 -21.64
CA TYR A 820 -39.77 4.04 -20.41
C TYR A 820 -40.72 4.90 -19.54
N LEU A 821 -40.42 6.19 -19.34
CA LEU A 821 -41.25 7.09 -18.53
C LEU A 821 -42.64 7.33 -19.12
N LYS A 822 -42.77 7.38 -20.46
CA LYS A 822 -44.07 7.46 -21.15
C LYS A 822 -45.01 6.32 -20.79
N ARG A 823 -44.49 5.12 -20.55
CA ARG A 823 -45.31 3.94 -20.19
C ARG A 823 -45.97 4.07 -18.82
N PHE A 824 -45.36 4.82 -17.90
CA PHE A 824 -45.91 5.05 -16.55
C PHE A 824 -46.88 6.23 -16.48
N GLY A 825 -46.74 7.20 -17.39
CA GLY A 825 -47.54 8.42 -17.40
C GLY A 825 -47.21 9.39 -16.25
N GLY A 826 -47.72 10.61 -16.35
CA GLY A 826 -47.59 11.62 -15.30
C GLY A 826 -46.26 12.38 -15.26
N TYR A 827 -45.30 12.15 -16.15
CA TYR A 827 -44.07 12.94 -16.23
C TYR A 827 -44.17 14.05 -17.28
N VAL A 828 -43.75 15.27 -16.92
CA VAL A 828 -43.68 16.42 -17.84
C VAL A 828 -42.28 16.42 -18.46
N MET A 829 -42.23 16.14 -19.76
CA MET A 829 -41.00 16.02 -20.53
C MET A 829 -41.05 16.97 -21.74
N HIS A 830 -40.00 17.76 -21.95
CA HIS A 830 -39.86 18.63 -23.11
C HIS A 830 -38.73 18.18 -24.01
N GLU A 831 -38.93 18.24 -25.31
CA GLU A 831 -37.85 17.99 -26.27
C GLU A 831 -36.83 19.13 -26.22
N ARG A 832 -35.56 18.78 -26.06
CA ARG A 832 -34.44 19.73 -26.15
C ARG A 832 -34.07 20.02 -27.61
N GLY A 833 -34.23 19.02 -28.46
CA GLY A 833 -33.81 19.02 -29.86
C GLY A 833 -32.66 18.05 -30.09
N SER A 834 -32.09 18.11 -31.30
CA SER A 834 -30.95 17.30 -31.71
C SER A 834 -29.64 17.91 -31.19
N ILE A 835 -28.87 17.16 -30.42
CA ILE A 835 -27.55 17.56 -29.93
C ILE A 835 -26.49 16.58 -30.41
N ASP A 836 -25.30 17.08 -30.74
CA ASP A 836 -24.18 16.22 -31.11
C ASP A 836 -23.48 15.69 -29.85
N ILE A 837 -23.44 14.36 -29.72
CA ILE A 837 -22.87 13.68 -28.56
C ILE A 837 -21.63 12.92 -28.99
N LYS A 838 -20.49 13.28 -28.38
CA LYS A 838 -19.19 12.67 -28.65
C LYS A 838 -19.27 11.13 -28.63
N GLY A 839 -19.00 10.50 -29.77
CA GLY A 839 -19.02 9.05 -29.95
C GLY A 839 -20.40 8.42 -30.24
N LYS A 840 -21.46 9.23 -30.30
CA LYS A 840 -22.84 8.82 -30.63
C LYS A 840 -23.43 9.54 -31.84
N GLY A 841 -22.84 10.66 -32.23
CA GLY A 841 -23.38 11.54 -33.26
C GLY A 841 -24.58 12.31 -32.74
N THR A 842 -25.44 12.73 -33.66
CA THR A 842 -26.61 13.56 -33.36
C THR A 842 -27.74 12.73 -32.73
N LEU A 843 -28.09 13.05 -31.49
CA LEU A 843 -29.18 12.41 -30.74
C LEU A 843 -30.23 13.43 -30.33
N VAL A 844 -31.51 13.05 -30.43
CA VAL A 844 -32.62 13.83 -29.88
C VAL A 844 -32.74 13.53 -28.40
N THR A 845 -32.66 14.57 -27.57
CA THR A 845 -32.72 14.45 -26.10
C THR A 845 -33.85 15.28 -25.49
N TYR A 846 -34.12 15.04 -24.20
CA TYR A 846 -35.28 15.58 -23.51
C TYR A 846 -34.92 16.14 -22.14
N TRP A 847 -35.73 17.07 -21.65
CA TRP A 847 -35.67 17.62 -20.29
C TRP A 847 -36.81 17.03 -19.45
N LEU A 848 -36.50 16.52 -18.26
CA LEU A 848 -37.52 16.22 -17.24
C LEU A 848 -37.79 17.49 -16.44
N GLN A 849 -39.03 18.00 -16.47
CA GLN A 849 -39.40 19.19 -15.71
C GLN A 849 -40.17 18.88 -14.43
N GLY A 850 -40.84 17.72 -14.36
CA GLY A 850 -41.72 17.46 -13.24
C GLY A 850 -42.59 16.23 -13.36
N ARG A 851 -43.43 16.05 -12.35
CA ARG A 851 -44.44 15.00 -12.28
C ARG A 851 -45.80 15.56 -11.85
N ILE A 852 -46.86 15.10 -12.51
CA ILE A 852 -48.26 15.41 -12.23
C ILE A 852 -48.83 14.25 -11.39
N SER A 853 -49.19 14.54 -10.13
CA SER A 853 -49.85 13.57 -9.24
C SER A 853 -51.31 13.34 -9.66
N ALA A 854 -51.86 12.15 -9.37
CA ALA A 854 -53.26 11.77 -9.58
C ALA A 854 -54.24 12.58 -8.69
N ASP A 855 -53.73 13.14 -7.60
CA ASP A 855 -54.41 14.14 -6.79
C ASP A 855 -53.91 15.51 -7.25
N GLN A 856 -54.76 16.36 -7.83
CA GLN A 856 -54.41 17.61 -8.55
C GLN A 856 -53.68 18.69 -7.72
N SER A 857 -53.16 18.34 -6.54
CA SER A 857 -52.61 19.23 -5.51
C SER A 857 -51.06 19.22 -5.40
N LEU A 858 -50.35 18.22 -5.93
CA LEU A 858 -48.88 18.16 -5.88
C LEU A 858 -48.26 18.25 -7.28
N LYS A 859 -47.91 19.49 -7.64
CA LYS A 859 -47.16 19.85 -8.84
C LYS A 859 -45.68 20.03 -8.45
N VAL A 860 -44.84 19.04 -8.72
CA VAL A 860 -43.38 19.20 -8.64
C VAL A 860 -42.92 19.77 -9.97
N PHE A 861 -42.76 21.09 -10.07
CA PHE A 861 -42.13 21.74 -11.22
C PHE A 861 -40.72 22.19 -10.84
N ILE A 862 -39.75 21.89 -11.69
CA ILE A 862 -38.51 22.65 -11.76
C ILE A 862 -38.93 24.04 -12.27
N THR A 863 -38.82 25.06 -11.42
CA THR A 863 -39.17 26.44 -11.75
C THR A 863 -38.47 26.85 -13.06
N PRO A 864 -39.20 27.35 -14.08
CA PRO A 864 -38.57 28.04 -15.19
C PRO A 864 -37.95 29.32 -14.63
N ASP A 865 -36.71 29.62 -15.02
CA ASP A 865 -36.02 30.85 -14.64
C ASP A 865 -36.93 32.07 -14.80
N ALA A 866 -37.04 32.86 -13.73
CA ALA A 866 -37.48 34.23 -13.81
C ALA A 866 -36.48 34.98 -14.69
N ARG A 867 -36.91 35.38 -15.88
CA ARG A 867 -36.20 36.40 -16.66
C ARG A 867 -36.21 37.70 -15.86
N SER A 868 -35.05 38.09 -15.35
CA SER A 868 -34.60 39.49 -15.20
C SER A 868 -33.10 39.52 -15.04
#